data_AF-A0A9D2D994-F1
#
_entry.id   AF-A0A9D2D994-F1
#
_cell.length_a   1.000
_cell.length_b   1.000
_cell.length_c   1.000
_cell.angle_alpha   90.00
_cell.angle_beta   90.00
_cell.angle_gamma   90.00
#
_symmetry.space_group_name_H-M   'P 1'
#
loop_
_entity.id
_entity.type
_entity.pdbx_description
1 polymer ?
#
loop_
_entity_poly.entity_id
_entity_poly.type
_entity_poly.pdbx_seq_one_letter_code
_entity_poly.pdbx_strand_id
1 'polypeptide(L)'
;MKRRYISSLVAVAMTVCMLLPTTAYAIEPEEKSENDIITEQTSEDQNTDDIEKTPEKEETIPSKLEESNDVKQKNEGNTDEDVQEEKSSDKVESTEFSVVSDYNSFLSSLKILEGYANDYAIANNEDAVELVINYIRTGIEKYNTDSWAILAGAENTDFTLYVAAQDAENGTNAQELRGIGTFELPNGQTSEFGHMFGALNIAYYNDNVAENADFGSWAGDIVDLMEYTKGKVDDTDVEAMAQDIREKYLGVDDPDAHSFGYQDIYGDLDSFYIMSQLTSGSQKLSQIFESYFTSALSDTDRAVFFITSRFPGAETQEAVRKALYEAYAGNSGAGLLETERGLSGEDDLRTACCYAFADYLYELAKDKLGTEEEGNPYYTVFSSEDSTLAPGVEQNIKYALTADEKQIVYYTATVDISRDDVSIYANYKDNDGSSWGMQRVTDQIAAAKAKYSDPSSDRYIENFTPVVGVNADFYNMTNGRPSGVLVMEGVEYNGVGSENFFAILKDGTAMIGSPSDYAAYKDQIKEAVGGANYLVKDGEIAVATTDDYYTSRASRTCVGITAEGKVVLMVLDGRQEPFSTGGSAEEIAQIMLDAGCVTAINLDGGGSTTYAAKQEGENEISVVNRPSDGYERSVSSSLMVVSTAKSSTEFDHALVTTDTDYMTVGASMSVSALGVSVSGSAADLPEGAELTVSDEEVATLNDGILTGVSQGSVTVSVMLNGENLGSKIIQVIQPDGLGFTKDGMNAVYGSAVELPIEATYNGNPVTICPDDITFELSTADAGTIEGFAFTGNEESGVRNVTVTASLAKDLSVSDAMKIAL
;
A
#
# COMPACT_ATOMS: atom_id res chain seq x y z
N MET A 1 -21.92 47.73 11.06
CA MET A 1 -22.50 48.47 12.21
C MET A 1 -21.56 48.30 13.44
N LYS A 2 -21.72 48.98 14.58
CA LYS A 2 -20.66 49.07 15.63
C LYS A 2 -20.95 48.28 16.94
N ARG A 3 -19.92 47.55 17.43
CA ARG A 3 -19.66 47.08 18.83
C ARG A 3 -20.66 46.05 19.40
N ARG A 4 -20.23 44.90 19.94
CA ARG A 4 -19.52 44.63 21.22
C ARG A 4 -20.23 45.20 22.46
N TYR A 5 -20.72 44.36 23.38
CA TYR A 5 -20.04 44.05 24.67
C TYR A 5 -20.90 43.31 25.74
N ILE A 6 -20.20 42.56 26.62
CA ILE A 6 -20.47 42.24 28.04
C ILE A 6 -21.48 41.12 28.39
N SER A 7 -20.85 40.01 28.81
CA SER A 7 -21.26 38.86 29.62
C SER A 7 -21.84 39.20 31.02
N SER A 8 -22.57 38.27 31.65
CA SER A 8 -22.32 37.70 33.01
C SER A 8 -23.56 37.17 33.77
N LEU A 9 -23.47 35.94 34.31
CA LEU A 9 -23.76 35.45 35.69
C LEU A 9 -24.93 36.06 36.54
N VAL A 10 -25.71 35.34 37.40
CA VAL A 10 -25.83 33.90 37.80
C VAL A 10 -27.10 33.67 38.68
N ALA A 11 -27.41 32.41 39.08
CA ALA A 11 -28.27 31.97 40.24
C ALA A 11 -29.83 32.06 40.16
N VAL A 12 -30.68 31.26 40.87
CA VAL A 12 -30.57 30.02 41.72
C VAL A 12 -31.96 29.36 42.00
N ALA A 13 -31.99 28.06 42.40
CA ALA A 13 -33.09 27.26 43.08
C ALA A 13 -34.31 26.79 42.23
N MET A 14 -34.85 25.54 42.32
CA MET A 14 -35.26 24.60 43.42
C MET A 14 -36.62 24.97 44.08
N THR A 15 -37.56 24.08 44.48
CA THR A 15 -37.76 22.58 44.46
C THR A 15 -39.31 22.29 44.50
N VAL A 16 -39.98 21.14 44.78
CA VAL A 16 -39.72 19.85 45.50
C VAL A 16 -40.78 18.76 45.11
N CYS A 17 -40.63 17.50 45.60
CA CYS A 17 -41.63 16.41 45.80
C CYS A 17 -42.01 15.49 44.59
N MET A 18 -42.32 14.18 44.71
CA MET A 18 -42.26 13.07 45.73
C MET A 18 -42.69 11.76 44.97
N LEU A 19 -42.41 10.48 45.31
CA LEU A 19 -41.60 9.76 46.33
C LEU A 19 -41.30 8.29 45.85
N LEU A 20 -40.88 7.38 46.74
CA LEU A 20 -40.50 5.94 46.55
C LEU A 20 -41.66 4.95 46.93
N PRO A 21 -41.62 3.59 46.73
CA PRO A 21 -40.45 2.68 46.77
C PRO A 21 -40.45 1.39 45.87
N THR A 22 -39.48 0.50 46.16
CA THR A 22 -39.19 -0.86 45.66
C THR A 22 -40.16 -1.95 46.22
N THR A 23 -40.16 -3.26 45.88
CA THR A 23 -39.16 -4.26 45.40
C THR A 23 -39.82 -5.45 44.63
N ALA A 24 -39.03 -6.11 43.77
CA ALA A 24 -38.93 -7.55 43.45
C ALA A 24 -40.18 -8.47 43.23
N TYR A 25 -40.14 -9.26 42.14
CA TYR A 25 -40.44 -10.70 42.13
C TYR A 25 -39.67 -11.42 40.99
N ALA A 26 -39.68 -12.75 40.95
CA ALA A 26 -38.96 -13.60 39.99
C ALA A 26 -39.71 -14.94 39.73
N ILE A 27 -39.05 -15.88 39.03
CA ILE A 27 -39.33 -17.34 38.93
C ILE A 27 -40.23 -17.81 37.76
N GLU A 28 -39.54 -18.43 36.78
CA GLU A 28 -39.83 -19.66 36.01
C GLU A 28 -40.84 -19.70 34.83
N PRO A 29 -40.67 -20.70 33.90
CA PRO A 29 -41.30 -20.73 32.57
C PRO A 29 -42.43 -21.77 32.45
N GLU A 30 -43.00 -21.92 31.24
CA GLU A 30 -43.78 -23.11 30.87
C GLU A 30 -43.49 -23.54 29.41
N GLU A 31 -43.99 -24.73 29.03
CA GLU A 31 -43.46 -25.59 27.96
C GLU A 31 -44.59 -26.02 26.96
N LYS A 32 -44.24 -26.80 25.92
CA LYS A 32 -45.15 -27.62 25.07
C LYS A 32 -45.99 -26.89 24.00
N SER A 33 -46.38 -27.52 22.88
CA SER A 33 -46.03 -28.85 22.31
C SER A 33 -46.48 -29.04 20.85
N GLU A 34 -45.74 -29.89 20.12
CA GLU A 34 -46.21 -30.92 19.16
C GLU A 34 -47.05 -30.57 17.91
N ASN A 35 -46.55 -31.11 16.78
CA ASN A 35 -47.26 -31.84 15.72
C ASN A 35 -48.39 -31.16 14.90
N ASP A 36 -48.25 -31.23 13.57
CA ASP A 36 -48.96 -32.32 12.87
C ASP A 36 -48.19 -32.85 11.64
N ILE A 37 -48.53 -34.06 11.19
CA ILE A 37 -47.85 -34.82 10.12
C ILE A 37 -48.86 -35.19 9.03
N ILE A 38 -48.48 -35.12 7.74
CA ILE A 38 -48.99 -35.93 6.60
C ILE A 38 -48.12 -35.59 5.36
N THR A 39 -47.28 -36.46 4.77
CA THR A 39 -47.54 -37.65 3.90
C THR A 39 -48.31 -37.31 2.61
N GLU A 40 -47.98 -37.78 1.39
CA GLU A 40 -46.89 -38.61 0.83
C GLU A 40 -47.01 -38.57 -0.73
N GLN A 41 -46.17 -39.34 -1.46
CA GLN A 41 -46.39 -39.90 -2.81
C GLN A 41 -45.87 -39.13 -4.06
N THR A 42 -44.59 -39.35 -4.33
CA THR A 42 -44.06 -40.08 -5.51
C THR A 42 -44.86 -40.14 -6.82
N SER A 43 -44.16 -39.92 -7.95
CA SER A 43 -44.22 -40.85 -9.10
C SER A 43 -42.91 -40.79 -9.89
N GLU A 44 -42.42 -41.95 -10.33
CA GLU A 44 -41.39 -42.10 -11.38
C GLU A 44 -42.09 -42.36 -12.72
N ASP A 45 -41.45 -42.03 -13.86
CA ASP A 45 -41.46 -42.90 -15.04
C ASP A 45 -40.24 -42.60 -15.96
N GLN A 46 -39.92 -43.50 -16.90
CA GLN A 46 -38.65 -43.51 -17.68
C GLN A 46 -38.83 -43.41 -19.22
N ASN A 47 -37.69 -43.46 -19.95
CA ASN A 47 -37.53 -43.90 -21.36
C ASN A 47 -37.99 -42.93 -22.49
N THR A 48 -37.51 -42.95 -23.75
CA THR A 48 -36.48 -43.67 -24.59
C THR A 48 -36.36 -42.87 -25.93
N ASP A 49 -35.32 -42.84 -26.78
CA ASP A 49 -33.91 -43.29 -26.82
C ASP A 49 -33.16 -42.58 -28.01
N ASP A 50 -31.82 -42.54 -27.99
CA ASP A 50 -30.87 -42.33 -29.13
C ASP A 50 -30.88 -40.96 -29.90
N ILE A 51 -29.87 -40.52 -30.69
CA ILE A 51 -28.75 -41.16 -31.42
C ILE A 51 -27.41 -40.36 -31.35
N GLU A 52 -26.29 -41.10 -31.27
CA GLU A 52 -24.87 -40.91 -31.71
C GLU A 52 -24.41 -39.65 -32.53
N LYS A 53 -23.11 -39.22 -32.61
CA LYS A 53 -21.80 -39.50 -31.92
C LYS A 53 -20.70 -38.46 -32.28
N THR A 54 -19.65 -38.44 -31.45
CA THR A 54 -18.25 -37.92 -31.51
C THR A 54 -17.42 -38.13 -32.82
N PRO A 55 -16.13 -37.66 -32.97
CA PRO A 55 -15.27 -36.77 -32.12
C PRO A 55 -14.39 -35.70 -32.88
N GLU A 56 -13.51 -35.06 -32.10
CA GLU A 56 -12.24 -34.31 -32.36
C GLU A 56 -11.33 -34.74 -33.55
N LYS A 57 -10.48 -33.82 -34.07
CA LYS A 57 -9.00 -33.82 -33.85
C LYS A 57 -8.23 -32.61 -34.45
N GLU A 58 -6.93 -32.52 -34.12
CA GLU A 58 -5.96 -31.49 -34.57
C GLU A 58 -5.62 -31.56 -36.07
N GLU A 59 -5.07 -30.48 -36.67
CA GLU A 59 -3.66 -30.47 -37.14
C GLU A 59 -3.12 -29.11 -37.65
N THR A 60 -1.80 -29.04 -37.61
CA THR A 60 -0.77 -28.01 -37.89
C THR A 60 -0.75 -27.24 -39.23
N ILE A 61 -0.04 -26.10 -39.22
CA ILE A 61 0.45 -25.33 -40.39
C ILE A 61 1.53 -26.12 -41.16
N PRO A 62 1.78 -25.89 -42.48
CA PRO A 62 2.99 -25.10 -42.82
C PRO A 62 3.05 -24.34 -44.19
N SER A 63 3.92 -23.31 -44.20
CA SER A 63 4.90 -22.93 -45.26
C SER A 63 4.54 -22.07 -46.50
N LYS A 64 5.25 -20.91 -46.59
CA LYS A 64 6.13 -20.39 -47.70
C LYS A 64 5.56 -20.16 -49.12
N LEU A 65 6.08 -19.27 -49.98
CA LEU A 65 6.91 -18.04 -50.04
C LEU A 65 7.42 -17.95 -51.51
N GLU A 66 7.84 -16.76 -51.99
CA GLU A 66 8.47 -16.50 -53.34
C GLU A 66 7.55 -16.75 -54.57
N GLU A 67 7.65 -16.12 -55.76
CA GLU A 67 8.47 -15.03 -56.37
C GLU A 67 7.53 -14.29 -57.41
N SER A 68 7.81 -13.21 -58.16
CA SER A 68 9.02 -12.44 -58.52
C SER A 68 8.71 -11.01 -59.04
N ASN A 69 9.52 -10.02 -58.64
CA ASN A 69 10.15 -8.93 -59.44
C ASN A 69 9.39 -7.99 -60.44
N ASP A 70 9.89 -6.73 -60.43
CA ASP A 70 10.31 -5.90 -61.58
C ASP A 70 9.48 -4.69 -62.13
N VAL A 71 9.60 -3.55 -61.43
CA VAL A 71 10.13 -2.25 -61.92
C VAL A 71 9.80 -1.76 -63.36
N LYS A 72 9.14 -0.57 -63.47
CA LYS A 72 9.65 0.59 -64.27
C LYS A 72 8.92 1.95 -64.17
N GLN A 73 9.67 2.93 -63.64
CA GLN A 73 9.88 4.31 -64.14
C GLN A 73 8.73 5.18 -64.72
N LYS A 74 8.46 6.28 -64.00
CA LYS A 74 8.35 7.71 -64.43
C LYS A 74 7.77 8.09 -65.81
N ASN A 75 6.83 9.04 -65.81
CA ASN A 75 7.12 10.42 -66.27
C ASN A 75 6.05 11.46 -65.84
N GLU A 76 6.42 12.74 -65.92
CA GLU A 76 5.64 13.94 -65.58
C GLU A 76 4.77 14.43 -66.77
N GLY A 77 3.77 15.33 -66.59
CA GLY A 77 3.19 15.96 -67.80
C GLY A 77 1.96 16.90 -67.84
N ASN A 78 1.29 17.31 -66.74
CA ASN A 78 0.42 18.52 -66.64
C ASN A 78 -0.82 18.73 -67.59
N THR A 79 -1.65 19.73 -67.24
CA THR A 79 -2.72 20.46 -67.98
C THR A 79 -4.13 19.85 -68.19
N ASP A 80 -5.06 20.35 -67.35
CA ASP A 80 -6.29 21.11 -67.68
C ASP A 80 -7.57 20.45 -68.28
N GLU A 81 -8.58 20.40 -67.41
CA GLU A 81 -10.05 20.69 -67.57
C GLU A 81 -11.01 19.81 -68.41
N ASP A 82 -12.12 19.45 -67.73
CA ASP A 82 -13.50 19.08 -68.19
C ASP A 82 -13.71 17.91 -69.19
N VAL A 83 -14.64 16.96 -68.97
CA VAL A 83 -15.97 17.06 -68.31
C VAL A 83 -16.27 15.85 -67.39
N GLN A 84 -17.08 16.12 -66.35
CA GLN A 84 -17.81 15.24 -65.42
C GLN A 84 -18.22 13.83 -65.91
N GLU A 85 -18.13 12.85 -64.99
CA GLU A 85 -19.17 11.83 -64.79
C GLU A 85 -19.27 11.49 -63.27
N GLU A 86 -20.46 11.19 -62.76
CA GLU A 86 -20.77 11.29 -61.32
C GLU A 86 -20.38 10.05 -60.49
N LYS A 87 -19.82 10.29 -59.29
CA LYS A 87 -19.95 9.39 -58.13
C LYS A 87 -20.16 10.21 -56.85
N SER A 88 -21.18 9.84 -56.08
CA SER A 88 -21.50 10.43 -54.79
C SER A 88 -20.56 9.90 -53.70
N SER A 89 -19.78 10.79 -53.11
CA SER A 89 -19.25 10.64 -51.75
C SER A 89 -19.81 11.77 -50.92
N ASP A 90 -20.70 11.47 -49.98
CA ASP A 90 -21.23 12.48 -49.06
C ASP A 90 -20.11 12.87 -48.09
N LYS A 91 -19.40 13.97 -48.42
CA LYS A 91 -18.60 14.69 -47.43
C LYS A 91 -19.56 15.28 -46.41
N VAL A 92 -19.49 14.81 -45.17
CA VAL A 92 -19.98 15.56 -44.03
C VAL A 92 -19.26 16.92 -44.03
N GLU A 93 -20.03 18.01 -43.93
CA GLU A 93 -19.43 19.34 -43.77
C GLU A 93 -18.76 19.40 -42.40
N SER A 94 -17.44 19.64 -42.38
CA SER A 94 -16.70 19.90 -41.14
C SER A 94 -17.16 21.24 -40.57
N THR A 95 -18.07 21.21 -39.61
CA THR A 95 -18.42 22.38 -38.79
C THR A 95 -17.18 22.83 -38.02
N GLU A 96 -16.67 24.02 -38.34
CA GLU A 96 -15.60 24.68 -37.58
C GLU A 96 -16.13 25.03 -36.18
N PHE A 97 -15.80 24.21 -35.19
CA PHE A 97 -15.92 24.54 -33.77
C PHE A 97 -14.63 25.22 -33.29
N SER A 98 -14.70 25.94 -32.17
CA SER A 98 -13.48 26.34 -31.45
C SER A 98 -12.79 25.11 -30.88
N VAL A 99 -11.47 25.19 -30.68
CA VAL A 99 -10.70 24.20 -29.90
C VAL A 99 -10.42 24.82 -28.53
N VAL A 100 -10.42 24.02 -27.46
CA VAL A 100 -10.05 24.49 -26.12
C VAL A 100 -8.63 25.08 -26.11
N SER A 101 -8.50 26.31 -25.62
CA SER A 101 -7.25 27.09 -25.70
C SER A 101 -6.57 27.33 -24.35
N ASP A 102 -7.13 26.83 -23.26
CA ASP A 102 -6.60 26.94 -21.90
C ASP A 102 -7.12 25.81 -21.00
N TYR A 103 -6.39 25.55 -19.91
CA TYR A 103 -6.68 24.44 -19.00
C TYR A 103 -8.05 24.50 -18.32
N ASN A 104 -8.59 25.69 -18.02
CA ASN A 104 -9.91 25.82 -17.37
C ASN A 104 -11.03 25.51 -18.37
N SER A 105 -10.86 25.93 -19.63
CA SER A 105 -11.77 25.59 -20.72
C SER A 105 -11.73 24.09 -21.02
N PHE A 106 -10.54 23.48 -21.08
CA PHE A 106 -10.38 22.01 -21.15
C PHE A 106 -11.13 21.31 -20.02
N LEU A 107 -10.85 21.64 -18.76
CA LEU A 107 -11.44 20.98 -17.60
C LEU A 107 -12.97 21.16 -17.53
N SER A 108 -13.47 22.31 -17.97
CA SER A 108 -14.91 22.58 -18.10
C SER A 108 -15.57 21.70 -19.16
N SER A 109 -14.96 21.59 -20.35
CA SER A 109 -15.48 20.74 -21.44
C SER A 109 -15.35 19.25 -21.12
N LEU A 110 -14.29 18.83 -20.43
CA LEU A 110 -14.10 17.44 -19.98
C LEU A 110 -15.23 17.01 -19.03
N LYS A 111 -15.58 17.85 -18.06
CA LYS A 111 -16.70 17.61 -17.13
C LYS A 111 -18.07 17.49 -17.82
N ILE A 112 -18.21 18.02 -19.03
CA ILE A 112 -19.39 17.86 -19.88
C ILE A 112 -19.31 16.55 -20.65
N LEU A 113 -18.17 16.27 -21.31
CA LEU A 113 -17.93 15.03 -22.06
C LEU A 113 -18.10 13.79 -21.19
N GLU A 114 -17.62 13.80 -19.94
CA GLU A 114 -17.83 12.71 -18.98
C GLU A 114 -19.30 12.44 -18.66
N GLY A 115 -20.14 13.48 -18.67
CA GLY A 115 -21.59 13.33 -18.52
C GLY A 115 -22.20 12.60 -19.71
N TYR A 116 -21.79 12.97 -20.92
CA TYR A 116 -22.24 12.33 -22.15
C TYR A 116 -21.71 10.91 -22.30
N ALA A 117 -20.45 10.64 -21.93
CA ALA A 117 -19.88 9.31 -21.93
C ALA A 117 -20.60 8.39 -20.93
N ASN A 118 -20.88 8.87 -19.70
CA ASN A 118 -21.66 8.15 -18.71
C ASN A 118 -23.07 7.78 -19.21
N ASP A 119 -23.80 8.75 -19.77
CA ASP A 119 -25.18 8.53 -20.22
C ASP A 119 -25.24 7.63 -21.46
N TYR A 120 -24.22 7.68 -22.34
CA TYR A 120 -24.07 6.80 -23.49
C TYR A 120 -23.63 5.38 -23.10
N ALA A 121 -22.68 5.25 -22.18
CA ALA A 121 -22.21 3.97 -21.62
C ALA A 121 -23.35 3.17 -20.99
N ILE A 122 -24.19 3.83 -20.18
CA ILE A 122 -25.38 3.22 -19.56
C ILE A 122 -26.41 2.77 -20.62
N ALA A 123 -26.50 3.47 -21.76
CA ALA A 123 -27.44 3.14 -22.82
C ALA A 123 -26.97 1.98 -23.73
N ASN A 124 -25.66 1.84 -23.95
CA ASN A 124 -25.09 0.92 -24.94
C ASN A 124 -24.28 -0.25 -24.34
N ASN A 125 -23.99 -0.23 -23.03
CA ASN A 125 -23.11 -1.18 -22.33
C ASN A 125 -21.65 -1.07 -22.82
N GLU A 126 -21.10 0.14 -22.75
CA GLU A 126 -19.71 0.49 -23.11
C GLU A 126 -19.02 1.13 -21.89
N ASP A 127 -17.69 1.29 -21.91
CA ASP A 127 -16.95 1.93 -20.82
C ASP A 127 -16.91 3.46 -20.96
N ALA A 128 -17.28 4.18 -19.90
CA ALA A 128 -17.38 5.65 -19.92
C ALA A 128 -16.02 6.37 -19.93
N VAL A 129 -14.96 5.75 -19.41
CA VAL A 129 -13.60 6.30 -19.41
C VAL A 129 -12.92 6.03 -20.76
N GLU A 130 -13.05 4.81 -21.29
CA GLU A 130 -12.59 4.47 -22.65
C GLU A 130 -13.21 5.42 -23.68
N LEU A 131 -14.52 5.66 -23.60
CA LEU A 131 -15.23 6.60 -24.48
C LEU A 131 -14.68 8.02 -24.41
N VAL A 132 -14.35 8.54 -23.23
CA VAL A 132 -13.73 9.87 -23.05
C VAL A 132 -12.34 9.91 -23.70
N ILE A 133 -11.48 8.94 -23.37
CA ILE A 133 -10.10 8.89 -23.83
C ILE A 133 -10.04 8.69 -25.35
N ASN A 134 -10.80 7.75 -25.90
CA ASN A 134 -10.94 7.50 -27.34
C ASN A 134 -11.47 8.74 -28.06
N TYR A 135 -12.52 9.39 -27.56
CA TYR A 135 -13.09 10.59 -28.20
C TYR A 135 -12.11 11.76 -28.28
N ILE A 136 -11.27 11.96 -27.26
CA ILE A 136 -10.27 13.02 -27.22
C ILE A 136 -9.10 12.66 -28.16
N ARG A 137 -8.51 11.46 -28.03
CA ARG A 137 -7.42 11.00 -28.91
C ARG A 137 -7.84 11.03 -30.39
N THR A 138 -9.04 10.56 -30.71
CA THR A 138 -9.55 10.51 -32.10
C THR A 138 -9.85 11.89 -32.68
N GLY A 139 -9.88 12.94 -31.86
CA GLY A 139 -9.89 14.32 -32.32
C GLY A 139 -8.59 14.76 -33.00
N ILE A 140 -7.52 13.97 -32.96
CA ILE A 140 -6.16 14.39 -33.33
C ILE A 140 -5.62 13.54 -34.49
N GLU A 141 -5.37 14.19 -35.63
CA GLU A 141 -5.03 13.50 -36.90
C GLU A 141 -3.78 12.62 -36.82
N LYS A 142 -2.73 13.01 -36.05
CA LYS A 142 -1.51 12.20 -35.89
C LYS A 142 -1.75 10.82 -35.26
N TYR A 143 -2.83 10.65 -34.49
CA TYR A 143 -3.14 9.41 -33.76
C TYR A 143 -4.24 8.56 -34.40
N ASN A 144 -4.60 8.81 -35.66
CA ASN A 144 -5.71 8.12 -36.35
C ASN A 144 -5.27 7.23 -37.52
N THR A 145 -4.02 6.76 -37.54
CA THR A 145 -3.55 5.81 -38.57
C THR A 145 -4.03 4.38 -38.28
N ASP A 146 -3.97 3.50 -39.29
CA ASP A 146 -4.32 2.07 -39.12
C ASP A 146 -3.55 1.40 -37.96
N SER A 147 -2.27 1.76 -37.76
CA SER A 147 -1.46 1.25 -36.64
C SER A 147 -1.99 1.72 -35.28
N TRP A 148 -2.40 3.00 -35.17
CA TRP A 148 -3.01 3.53 -33.94
C TRP A 148 -4.41 2.96 -33.70
N ALA A 149 -5.19 2.66 -34.74
CA ALA A 149 -6.47 1.99 -34.61
C ALA A 149 -6.35 0.52 -34.15
N ILE A 150 -5.22 -0.12 -34.42
CA ILE A 150 -4.86 -1.45 -33.88
C ILE A 150 -4.37 -1.34 -32.42
N LEU A 151 -3.55 -0.33 -32.12
CA LEU A 151 -2.85 -0.19 -30.83
C LEU A 151 -3.71 0.44 -29.72
N ALA A 152 -4.60 1.37 -30.06
CA ALA A 152 -5.38 2.19 -29.11
C ALA A 152 -6.87 2.29 -29.49
N GLY A 153 -7.36 1.33 -30.28
CA GLY A 153 -8.74 1.27 -30.75
C GLY A 153 -9.07 2.28 -31.87
N ALA A 154 -9.99 1.88 -32.75
CA ALA A 154 -10.56 2.78 -33.77
C ALA A 154 -11.48 3.84 -33.14
N GLU A 155 -11.88 4.84 -33.93
CA GLU A 155 -12.81 5.88 -33.48
C GLU A 155 -14.23 5.33 -33.24
N ASN A 156 -14.79 5.58 -32.05
CA ASN A 156 -16.21 5.39 -31.82
C ASN A 156 -17.02 6.52 -32.49
N THR A 157 -17.36 6.32 -33.76
CA THR A 157 -18.08 7.31 -34.57
C THR A 157 -19.50 7.56 -34.08
N ASP A 158 -20.16 6.57 -33.49
CA ASP A 158 -21.54 6.68 -33.01
C ASP A 158 -21.59 7.50 -31.71
N PHE A 159 -20.65 7.31 -30.78
CA PHE A 159 -20.45 8.21 -29.65
C PHE A 159 -20.06 9.61 -30.10
N THR A 160 -19.20 9.73 -31.11
CA THR A 160 -18.78 11.04 -31.64
C THR A 160 -19.95 11.85 -32.22
N LEU A 161 -20.86 11.19 -32.94
CA LEU A 161 -22.12 11.77 -33.42
C LEU A 161 -23.10 12.07 -32.27
N TYR A 162 -23.11 11.26 -31.21
CA TYR A 162 -23.92 11.50 -30.02
C TYR A 162 -23.47 12.76 -29.26
N VAL A 163 -22.17 12.96 -29.03
CA VAL A 163 -21.63 14.18 -28.40
C VAL A 163 -21.98 15.43 -29.22
N ALA A 164 -21.86 15.35 -30.55
CA ALA A 164 -22.24 16.44 -31.45
C ALA A 164 -23.74 16.80 -31.37
N ALA A 165 -24.61 15.80 -31.21
CA ALA A 165 -26.04 16.01 -31.00
C ALA A 165 -26.33 16.60 -29.61
N GLN A 166 -25.65 16.14 -28.56
CA GLN A 166 -25.83 16.63 -27.20
C GLN A 166 -25.38 18.08 -27.02
N ASP A 167 -24.26 18.48 -27.62
CA ASP A 167 -23.83 19.89 -27.62
C ASP A 167 -24.87 20.80 -28.29
N ALA A 168 -25.42 20.37 -29.42
CA ALA A 168 -26.42 21.12 -30.17
C ALA A 168 -27.79 21.20 -29.44
N GLU A 169 -28.14 20.21 -28.62
CA GLU A 169 -29.37 20.21 -27.81
C GLU A 169 -29.21 21.03 -26.52
N ASN A 170 -28.08 20.89 -25.82
CA ASN A 170 -27.85 21.49 -24.49
C ASN A 170 -27.24 22.90 -24.56
N GLY A 171 -26.59 23.28 -25.66
CA GLY A 171 -25.87 24.54 -25.80
C GLY A 171 -24.50 24.54 -25.10
N THR A 172 -23.82 23.40 -25.14
CA THR A 172 -22.51 23.12 -24.54
C THR A 172 -21.41 23.00 -25.61
N ASN A 173 -20.20 22.60 -25.18
CA ASN A 173 -18.97 22.71 -25.95
C ASN A 173 -18.00 21.51 -25.74
N ALA A 174 -18.52 20.30 -25.55
CA ALA A 174 -17.70 19.09 -25.43
C ALA A 174 -16.88 18.77 -26.70
N GLN A 175 -17.38 19.17 -27.88
CA GLN A 175 -16.65 19.04 -29.15
C GLN A 175 -15.36 19.86 -29.22
N GLU A 176 -15.20 20.89 -28.39
CA GLU A 176 -13.98 21.72 -28.39
C GLU A 176 -12.74 20.97 -27.86
N LEU A 177 -12.94 19.77 -27.27
CA LEU A 177 -11.86 18.84 -26.89
C LEU A 177 -11.24 18.10 -28.09
N ARG A 178 -11.89 18.08 -29.25
CA ARG A 178 -11.32 17.46 -30.46
C ARG A 178 -10.36 18.43 -31.13
N GLY A 179 -9.17 17.94 -31.49
CA GLY A 179 -8.07 18.78 -31.95
C GLY A 179 -7.35 19.53 -30.82
N ILE A 180 -7.56 19.12 -29.56
CA ILE A 180 -6.77 19.58 -28.40
C ILE A 180 -5.26 19.46 -28.68
N GLY A 181 -4.49 20.35 -28.05
CA GLY A 181 -3.04 20.34 -28.10
C GLY A 181 -2.45 21.09 -26.92
N THR A 182 -1.34 21.79 -27.15
CA THR A 182 -0.52 22.45 -26.13
C THR A 182 -1.20 23.60 -25.38
N PHE A 183 -1.12 23.62 -24.04
CA PHE A 183 -1.49 24.80 -23.22
C PHE A 183 -0.70 24.95 -21.92
N GLU A 184 -0.83 26.12 -21.27
CA GLU A 184 -0.21 26.46 -19.99
C GLU A 184 -0.98 25.82 -18.81
N LEU A 185 -0.26 25.11 -17.95
CA LEU A 185 -0.76 24.45 -16.73
C LEU A 185 -0.78 25.43 -15.53
N PRO A 186 -1.51 25.14 -14.43
CA PRO A 186 -1.60 26.05 -13.28
C PRO A 186 -0.30 26.35 -12.53
N ASN A 187 0.77 25.58 -12.77
CA ASN A 187 2.14 25.86 -12.29
C ASN A 187 2.97 26.74 -13.25
N GLY A 188 2.43 27.11 -14.41
CA GLY A 188 3.10 27.91 -15.45
C GLY A 188 3.97 27.11 -16.43
N GLN A 189 3.95 25.77 -16.35
CA GLN A 189 4.55 24.89 -17.36
C GLN A 189 3.62 24.70 -18.56
N THR A 190 4.06 23.95 -19.56
CA THR A 190 3.35 23.75 -20.82
C THR A 190 3.40 22.27 -21.21
N SER A 191 2.25 21.65 -21.49
CA SER A 191 2.12 20.21 -21.79
C SER A 191 1.31 19.99 -23.07
N GLU A 192 1.68 18.98 -23.87
CA GLU A 192 1.03 18.61 -25.14
C GLU A 192 -0.04 17.55 -24.87
N PHE A 193 -1.28 17.99 -24.67
CA PHE A 193 -2.35 17.10 -24.24
C PHE A 193 -2.69 16.03 -25.28
N GLY A 194 -2.34 16.22 -26.55
CA GLY A 194 -2.44 15.19 -27.56
C GLY A 194 -1.55 13.99 -27.28
N HIS A 195 -0.26 14.19 -27.03
CA HIS A 195 0.69 13.13 -26.60
C HIS A 195 0.16 12.38 -25.39
N MET A 196 -0.14 13.10 -24.31
CA MET A 196 -0.67 12.52 -23.08
C MET A 196 -1.98 11.71 -23.31
N PHE A 197 -2.92 12.18 -24.15
CA PHE A 197 -4.12 11.39 -24.47
C PHE A 197 -3.86 10.22 -25.45
N GLY A 198 -2.81 10.29 -26.27
CA GLY A 198 -2.29 9.14 -27.03
C GLY A 198 -1.80 8.05 -26.09
N ALA A 199 -0.91 8.41 -25.16
CA ALA A 199 -0.35 7.52 -24.14
C ALA A 199 -1.42 6.87 -23.26
N LEU A 200 -2.34 7.68 -22.71
CA LEU A 200 -3.48 7.20 -21.92
C LEU A 200 -4.33 6.18 -22.69
N ASN A 201 -4.56 6.38 -23.99
CA ASN A 201 -5.39 5.46 -24.76
C ASN A 201 -4.70 4.13 -25.02
N ILE A 202 -3.39 4.10 -25.29
CA ILE A 202 -2.65 2.84 -25.50
C ILE A 202 -2.73 1.98 -24.22
N ALA A 203 -2.50 2.60 -23.06
CA ALA A 203 -2.59 1.94 -21.77
C ALA A 203 -4.03 1.44 -21.48
N TYR A 204 -5.03 2.32 -21.60
CA TYR A 204 -6.41 2.00 -21.22
C TYR A 204 -7.07 0.95 -22.12
N TYR A 205 -6.78 0.98 -23.43
CA TYR A 205 -7.38 0.08 -24.42
C TYR A 205 -6.91 -1.37 -24.29
N ASN A 206 -5.70 -1.59 -23.74
CA ASN A 206 -5.08 -2.91 -23.66
C ASN A 206 -4.99 -3.37 -22.19
N ASP A 207 -6.16 -3.52 -21.57
CA ASP A 207 -6.37 -4.05 -20.21
C ASP A 207 -5.62 -3.33 -19.07
N ASN A 208 -5.12 -2.10 -19.28
CA ASN A 208 -4.39 -1.29 -18.31
C ASN A 208 -3.10 -1.93 -17.73
N VAL A 209 -2.55 -2.96 -18.37
CA VAL A 209 -1.33 -3.63 -17.85
C VAL A 209 -0.07 -2.79 -18.04
N ALA A 210 0.87 -2.89 -17.09
CA ALA A 210 2.04 -2.01 -17.00
C ALA A 210 2.92 -1.95 -18.27
N GLU A 211 3.04 -3.05 -19.03
CA GLU A 211 3.79 -3.06 -20.30
C GLU A 211 3.18 -2.12 -21.35
N ASN A 212 1.85 -1.96 -21.36
CA ASN A 212 1.13 -1.06 -22.26
C ASN A 212 1.14 0.38 -21.75
N ALA A 213 1.22 0.60 -20.44
CA ALA A 213 1.47 1.92 -19.86
C ALA A 213 2.90 2.41 -20.17
N ASP A 214 3.90 1.54 -20.04
CA ASP A 214 5.29 1.84 -20.42
C ASP A 214 5.42 2.13 -21.92
N PHE A 215 4.84 1.28 -22.78
CA PHE A 215 4.92 1.45 -24.24
C PHE A 215 4.09 2.63 -24.76
N GLY A 216 2.95 2.93 -24.12
CA GLY A 216 2.14 4.08 -24.46
C GLY A 216 2.81 5.41 -24.13
N SER A 217 3.72 5.40 -23.15
CA SER A 217 4.50 6.56 -22.72
C SER A 217 6.00 6.34 -22.99
N TRP A 218 6.83 6.54 -21.97
CA TRP A 218 8.29 6.69 -22.04
C TRP A 218 9.08 5.64 -22.84
N ALA A 219 8.59 4.40 -22.95
CA ALA A 219 9.30 3.35 -23.69
C ALA A 219 9.11 3.46 -25.21
N GLY A 220 8.05 4.11 -25.69
CA GLY A 220 7.94 4.52 -27.10
C GLY A 220 8.98 5.57 -27.44
N ASP A 221 9.07 6.62 -26.64
CA ASP A 221 9.90 7.79 -26.90
C ASP A 221 11.41 7.57 -26.67
N ILE A 222 11.82 6.53 -25.91
CA ILE A 222 13.21 6.06 -25.96
C ILE A 222 13.58 5.51 -27.35
N VAL A 223 12.64 4.91 -28.10
CA VAL A 223 12.88 4.48 -29.49
C VAL A 223 13.03 5.70 -30.41
N ASP A 224 12.21 6.75 -30.21
CA ASP A 224 12.37 8.05 -30.89
C ASP A 224 13.73 8.68 -30.57
N LEU A 225 14.17 8.65 -29.30
CA LEU A 225 15.48 9.13 -28.88
C LEU A 225 16.63 8.32 -29.51
N MET A 226 16.51 6.99 -29.60
CA MET A 226 17.49 6.14 -30.28
C MET A 226 17.58 6.46 -31.77
N GLU A 227 16.45 6.59 -32.48
CA GLU A 227 16.45 6.99 -33.90
C GLU A 227 17.02 8.40 -34.08
N TYR A 228 16.63 9.33 -33.21
CA TYR A 228 17.08 10.72 -33.23
C TYR A 228 18.58 10.86 -32.97
N THR A 229 19.19 10.01 -32.13
CA THR A 229 20.61 10.08 -31.77
C THR A 229 21.53 9.24 -32.66
N LYS A 230 20.98 8.25 -33.38
CA LYS A 230 21.72 7.32 -34.26
C LYS A 230 22.59 8.04 -35.28
N GLY A 231 23.90 7.93 -35.13
CA GLY A 231 24.89 8.58 -36.00
C GLY A 231 25.04 10.10 -35.79
N LYS A 232 24.45 10.67 -34.72
CA LYS A 232 24.77 12.02 -34.21
C LYS A 232 25.77 11.98 -33.05
N VAL A 233 25.78 10.88 -32.29
CA VAL A 233 26.76 10.60 -31.22
C VAL A 233 28.01 9.92 -31.83
N ASP A 234 29.20 10.44 -31.52
CA ASP A 234 30.49 9.99 -32.07
C ASP A 234 31.25 8.98 -31.16
N ASP A 235 30.84 8.86 -29.90
CA ASP A 235 31.49 8.00 -28.89
C ASP A 235 31.08 6.53 -28.98
N THR A 236 31.88 5.64 -28.36
CA THR A 236 31.64 4.18 -28.33
C THR A 236 31.77 3.61 -26.91
N ASP A 237 31.45 4.42 -25.91
CA ASP A 237 31.45 4.08 -24.50
C ASP A 237 30.10 4.49 -23.92
N VAL A 238 29.38 3.56 -23.28
CA VAL A 238 27.96 3.74 -22.91
C VAL A 238 27.76 4.93 -21.95
N GLU A 239 28.71 5.18 -21.04
CA GLU A 239 28.62 6.30 -20.09
C GLU A 239 28.85 7.64 -20.80
N ALA A 240 29.85 7.71 -21.68
CA ALA A 240 30.09 8.89 -22.50
C ALA A 240 28.89 9.20 -23.42
N MET A 241 28.31 8.17 -24.04
CA MET A 241 27.11 8.31 -24.88
C MET A 241 25.89 8.75 -24.06
N ALA A 242 25.64 8.15 -22.89
CA ALA A 242 24.51 8.52 -22.03
C ALA A 242 24.59 9.98 -21.59
N GLN A 243 25.78 10.45 -21.20
CA GLN A 243 26.01 11.87 -20.90
C GLN A 243 25.77 12.77 -22.12
N ASP A 244 26.29 12.40 -23.30
CA ASP A 244 26.15 13.21 -24.52
C ASP A 244 24.69 13.30 -25.01
N ILE A 245 23.95 12.20 -24.90
CA ILE A 245 22.51 12.11 -25.17
C ILE A 245 21.73 13.02 -24.21
N ARG A 246 22.00 12.92 -22.91
CA ARG A 246 21.36 13.73 -21.86
C ARG A 246 21.68 15.22 -21.95
N GLU A 247 22.89 15.60 -22.39
CA GLU A 247 23.29 17.02 -22.49
C GLU A 247 22.87 17.71 -23.79
N LYS A 248 22.58 16.97 -24.87
CA LYS A 248 22.36 17.55 -26.22
C LYS A 248 21.09 17.13 -26.95
N TYR A 249 20.47 16.01 -26.60
CA TYR A 249 19.45 15.36 -27.45
C TYR A 249 18.16 14.99 -26.70
N LEU A 250 18.22 14.60 -25.42
CA LEU A 250 17.04 14.41 -24.57
C LEU A 250 16.39 15.76 -24.24
N GLY A 251 15.06 15.84 -24.28
CA GLY A 251 14.30 17.08 -24.03
C GLY A 251 14.36 18.08 -25.20
N VAL A 252 14.79 17.66 -26.39
CA VAL A 252 14.88 18.52 -27.57
C VAL A 252 13.71 18.25 -28.52
N ASP A 253 12.71 19.14 -28.51
CA ASP A 253 11.64 19.13 -29.51
C ASP A 253 12.22 19.50 -30.90
N ASP A 254 12.34 18.54 -31.84
CA ASP A 254 12.71 18.80 -33.24
C ASP A 254 11.47 18.70 -34.16
N PRO A 255 10.93 19.81 -34.69
CA PRO A 255 9.69 19.79 -35.48
C PRO A 255 9.85 19.12 -36.87
N ASP A 256 11.08 18.81 -37.30
CA ASP A 256 11.37 18.09 -38.55
C ASP A 256 11.71 16.59 -38.32
N ALA A 257 11.63 16.08 -37.08
CA ALA A 257 12.01 14.71 -36.73
C ALA A 257 11.15 14.07 -35.62
N HIS A 258 11.36 12.77 -35.41
CA HIS A 258 10.99 12.06 -34.19
C HIS A 258 12.05 12.34 -33.11
N SER A 259 11.65 12.71 -31.89
CA SER A 259 12.54 13.16 -30.82
C SER A 259 11.84 13.16 -29.46
N PHE A 260 12.49 12.65 -28.41
CA PHE A 260 11.96 12.68 -27.04
C PHE A 260 12.07 14.09 -26.43
N GLY A 261 11.04 14.91 -26.65
CA GLY A 261 10.97 16.32 -26.28
C GLY A 261 10.57 16.55 -24.82
N TYR A 262 10.68 17.80 -24.32
CA TYR A 262 10.22 18.10 -22.96
C TYR A 262 8.69 18.05 -22.84
N GLN A 263 7.96 18.29 -23.93
CA GLN A 263 6.50 18.18 -23.92
C GLN A 263 6.04 16.72 -23.86
N ASP A 264 6.78 15.83 -24.51
CA ASP A 264 6.53 14.38 -24.50
C ASP A 264 6.91 13.79 -23.12
N ILE A 265 8.08 14.16 -22.56
CA ILE A 265 8.47 13.82 -21.17
C ILE A 265 7.39 14.23 -20.16
N TYR A 266 6.82 15.43 -20.28
CA TYR A 266 5.71 15.82 -19.40
C TYR A 266 4.45 15.00 -19.67
N GLY A 267 4.06 14.81 -20.94
CA GLY A 267 2.90 13.99 -21.30
C GLY A 267 3.01 12.53 -20.85
N ASP A 268 4.21 11.94 -20.83
CA ASP A 268 4.50 10.59 -20.35
C ASP A 268 4.32 10.50 -18.83
N LEU A 269 4.99 11.37 -18.08
CA LEU A 269 4.95 11.35 -16.61
C LEU A 269 3.56 11.77 -16.08
N ASP A 270 2.92 12.73 -16.76
CA ASP A 270 1.52 13.12 -16.50
C ASP A 270 0.57 11.94 -16.78
N SER A 271 0.67 11.30 -17.96
CA SER A 271 -0.20 10.17 -18.32
C SER A 271 0.00 8.94 -17.45
N PHE A 272 1.24 8.64 -17.03
CA PHE A 272 1.53 7.56 -16.10
C PHE A 272 0.86 7.78 -14.73
N TYR A 273 0.93 8.99 -14.18
CA TYR A 273 0.20 9.35 -12.96
C TYR A 273 -1.32 9.21 -13.15
N ILE A 274 -1.86 9.80 -14.21
CA ILE A 274 -3.30 9.76 -14.49
C ILE A 274 -3.78 8.31 -14.65
N MET A 275 -3.00 7.47 -15.33
CA MET A 275 -3.27 6.04 -15.51
C MET A 275 -3.33 5.31 -14.16
N SER A 276 -2.36 5.53 -13.26
CA SER A 276 -2.36 4.89 -11.94
C SER A 276 -3.60 5.28 -11.11
N GLN A 277 -4.07 6.52 -11.23
CA GLN A 277 -5.30 6.98 -10.57
C GLN A 277 -6.58 6.44 -11.23
N LEU A 278 -6.58 6.16 -12.54
CA LEU A 278 -7.69 5.52 -13.25
C LEU A 278 -7.82 4.04 -12.88
N THR A 279 -6.72 3.29 -12.89
CA THR A 279 -6.68 1.89 -12.42
C THR A 279 -7.07 1.75 -10.95
N SER A 280 -7.01 2.85 -10.20
CA SER A 280 -7.38 2.89 -8.79
C SER A 280 -8.90 2.77 -8.53
N GLY A 281 -9.73 3.10 -9.53
CA GLY A 281 -11.14 2.70 -9.56
C GLY A 281 -12.12 3.54 -8.71
N SER A 282 -11.82 4.81 -8.37
CA SER A 282 -12.75 5.67 -7.61
C SER A 282 -12.83 7.14 -8.02
N GLN A 283 -12.14 7.59 -9.06
CA GLN A 283 -12.15 8.98 -9.51
C GLN A 283 -12.52 9.13 -10.98
N LYS A 284 -13.26 10.19 -11.31
CA LYS A 284 -13.44 10.62 -12.71
C LYS A 284 -12.16 11.25 -13.25
N LEU A 285 -11.95 11.18 -14.57
CA LEU A 285 -10.80 11.79 -15.23
C LEU A 285 -10.67 13.28 -14.87
N SER A 286 -11.77 14.04 -14.89
CA SER A 286 -11.79 15.45 -14.52
C SER A 286 -11.48 15.73 -13.05
N GLN A 287 -11.63 14.75 -12.14
CA GLN A 287 -11.20 14.89 -10.75
C GLN A 287 -9.70 14.67 -10.62
N ILE A 288 -9.15 13.65 -11.30
CA ILE A 288 -7.71 13.35 -11.34
C ILE A 288 -6.94 14.54 -11.92
N PHE A 289 -7.43 15.13 -13.02
CA PHE A 289 -6.82 16.32 -13.61
C PHE A 289 -6.91 17.53 -12.66
N GLU A 290 -8.05 17.77 -12.02
CA GLU A 290 -8.26 18.90 -11.10
C GLU A 290 -7.44 18.80 -9.80
N SER A 291 -7.15 17.59 -9.33
CA SER A 291 -6.28 17.35 -8.15
C SER A 291 -4.79 17.33 -8.49
N TYR A 292 -4.39 16.82 -9.66
CA TYR A 292 -2.99 16.68 -10.05
C TYR A 292 -2.36 17.98 -10.55
N PHE A 293 -3.00 18.65 -11.51
CA PHE A 293 -2.46 19.86 -12.17
C PHE A 293 -2.66 21.11 -11.31
N THR A 294 -2.00 21.14 -10.16
CA THR A 294 -1.99 22.27 -9.23
C THR A 294 -0.92 23.31 -9.61
N SER A 295 -0.89 24.44 -8.89
CA SER A 295 0.22 25.39 -8.97
C SER A 295 1.46 24.97 -8.15
N ALA A 296 1.47 23.76 -7.58
CA ALA A 296 2.56 23.22 -6.76
C ALA A 296 3.33 22.09 -7.46
N LEU A 297 2.69 21.36 -8.38
CA LEU A 297 3.29 20.27 -9.16
C LEU A 297 4.62 20.70 -9.81
N SER A 298 5.71 19.98 -9.52
CA SER A 298 7.03 20.22 -10.08
C SER A 298 7.62 19.00 -10.80
N ASP A 299 8.70 19.21 -11.55
CA ASP A 299 9.41 18.15 -12.27
C ASP A 299 10.07 17.14 -11.32
N THR A 300 10.46 17.58 -10.13
CA THR A 300 10.90 16.70 -9.05
C THR A 300 9.76 15.80 -8.58
N ASP A 301 8.54 16.33 -8.39
CA ASP A 301 7.43 15.52 -7.88
C ASP A 301 6.96 14.49 -8.93
N ARG A 302 7.00 14.85 -10.23
CA ARG A 302 6.83 13.90 -11.34
C ARG A 302 7.87 12.78 -11.32
N ALA A 303 9.15 13.15 -11.27
CA ALA A 303 10.25 12.19 -11.34
C ALA A 303 10.29 11.28 -10.11
N VAL A 304 10.00 11.81 -8.91
CA VAL A 304 9.83 11.03 -7.69
C VAL A 304 8.66 10.06 -7.84
N PHE A 305 7.46 10.54 -8.17
CA PHE A 305 6.28 9.67 -8.31
C PHE A 305 6.49 8.54 -9.31
N PHE A 306 7.06 8.86 -10.47
CA PHE A 306 7.35 7.87 -11.51
C PHE A 306 8.37 6.84 -11.04
N ILE A 307 9.50 7.26 -10.44
CA ILE A 307 10.51 6.32 -9.93
C ILE A 307 9.93 5.45 -8.80
N THR A 308 9.26 6.02 -7.80
CA THR A 308 8.78 5.23 -6.65
C THR A 308 7.64 4.30 -7.01
N SER A 309 6.74 4.71 -7.92
CA SER A 309 5.61 3.89 -8.36
C SER A 309 6.00 2.83 -9.39
N ARG A 310 6.90 3.15 -10.33
CA ARG A 310 7.31 2.22 -11.41
C ARG A 310 8.49 1.33 -11.02
N PHE A 311 9.39 1.81 -10.17
CA PHE A 311 10.64 1.16 -9.77
C PHE A 311 10.85 1.21 -8.23
N PRO A 312 9.95 0.60 -7.42
CA PRO A 312 10.06 0.62 -5.97
C PRO A 312 11.42 0.12 -5.48
N GLY A 313 12.04 0.85 -4.54
CA GLY A 313 13.39 0.58 -4.02
C GLY A 313 14.55 1.10 -4.89
N ALA A 314 14.29 1.75 -6.03
CA ALA A 314 15.34 2.31 -6.90
C ALA A 314 15.88 3.67 -6.39
N GLU A 315 16.64 3.66 -5.29
CA GLU A 315 17.09 4.88 -4.61
C GLU A 315 18.43 5.46 -5.12
N THR A 316 19.26 4.68 -5.83
CA THR A 316 20.53 5.15 -6.41
C THR A 316 20.44 5.32 -7.93
N GLN A 317 21.36 6.11 -8.49
CA GLN A 317 21.46 6.32 -9.94
C GLN A 317 21.56 4.99 -10.71
N GLU A 318 22.39 4.06 -10.20
CA GLU A 318 22.58 2.72 -10.77
C GLU A 318 21.33 1.85 -10.63
N ALA A 319 20.58 1.98 -9.53
CA ALA A 319 19.33 1.26 -9.32
C ALA A 319 18.23 1.72 -10.30
N VAL A 320 18.04 3.04 -10.45
CA VAL A 320 17.09 3.61 -11.42
C VAL A 320 17.47 3.23 -12.86
N ARG A 321 18.75 3.39 -13.23
CA ARG A 321 19.28 2.95 -14.54
C ARG A 321 19.01 1.48 -14.81
N LYS A 322 19.26 0.60 -13.84
CA LYS A 322 19.03 -0.84 -13.96
C LYS A 322 17.55 -1.14 -14.17
N ALA A 323 16.69 -0.66 -13.28
CA ALA A 323 15.25 -0.97 -13.30
C ALA A 323 14.57 -0.44 -14.57
N LEU A 324 14.94 0.76 -15.02
CA LEU A 324 14.43 1.36 -16.25
C LEU A 324 14.92 0.61 -17.50
N TYR A 325 16.19 0.21 -17.55
CA TYR A 325 16.71 -0.61 -18.65
C TYR A 325 16.07 -2.00 -18.69
N GLU A 326 15.87 -2.65 -17.54
CA GLU A 326 15.22 -3.98 -17.47
C GLU A 326 13.74 -3.91 -17.89
N ALA A 327 13.01 -2.87 -17.49
CA ALA A 327 11.64 -2.64 -17.97
C ALA A 327 11.58 -2.36 -19.48
N TYR A 328 12.46 -1.50 -19.99
CA TYR A 328 12.53 -1.18 -21.42
C TYR A 328 12.86 -2.41 -22.26
N ALA A 329 13.92 -3.15 -21.90
CA ALA A 329 14.38 -4.33 -22.63
C ALA A 329 13.41 -5.53 -22.52
N GLY A 330 12.51 -5.52 -21.52
CA GLY A 330 11.41 -6.47 -21.40
C GLY A 330 10.18 -6.11 -22.25
N ASN A 331 10.04 -4.86 -22.70
CA ASN A 331 8.85 -4.37 -23.39
C ASN A 331 8.78 -4.84 -24.85
N SER A 332 7.76 -5.64 -25.18
CA SER A 332 7.60 -6.23 -26.51
C SER A 332 7.19 -5.22 -27.59
N GLY A 333 6.48 -4.16 -27.21
CA GLY A 333 6.14 -3.03 -28.09
C GLY A 333 7.37 -2.23 -28.51
N ALA A 334 8.22 -1.86 -27.55
CA ALA A 334 9.47 -1.14 -27.80
C ALA A 334 10.42 -1.97 -28.68
N GLY A 335 10.58 -3.27 -28.38
CA GLY A 335 11.41 -4.18 -29.19
C GLY A 335 10.89 -4.40 -30.62
N LEU A 336 9.57 -4.34 -30.84
CA LEU A 336 8.97 -4.34 -32.17
C LEU A 336 9.27 -3.02 -32.90
N LEU A 337 9.08 -1.87 -32.24
CA LEU A 337 9.27 -0.54 -32.81
C LEU A 337 10.74 -0.27 -33.19
N GLU A 338 11.70 -0.72 -32.36
CA GLU A 338 13.13 -0.78 -32.72
C GLU A 338 13.36 -1.56 -34.03
N THR A 339 12.66 -2.69 -34.19
CA THR A 339 12.84 -3.59 -35.32
C THR A 339 12.26 -3.01 -36.61
N GLU A 340 11.11 -2.33 -36.54
CA GLU A 340 10.52 -1.63 -37.69
C GLU A 340 11.37 -0.43 -38.13
N ARG A 341 11.99 0.29 -37.19
CA ARG A 341 12.88 1.45 -37.46
C ARG A 341 14.33 1.07 -37.79
N GLY A 342 14.68 -0.21 -37.75
CA GLY A 342 16.04 -0.68 -38.06
C GLY A 342 17.09 -0.30 -37.02
N LEU A 343 16.70 -0.33 -35.75
CA LEU A 343 17.56 -0.10 -34.57
C LEU A 343 18.04 -1.41 -33.92
N SER A 344 17.55 -2.57 -34.36
CA SER A 344 17.96 -3.88 -33.85
C SER A 344 19.48 -4.09 -33.89
N GLY A 345 20.10 -4.27 -32.72
CA GLY A 345 21.54 -4.49 -32.57
C GLY A 345 22.37 -3.24 -32.29
N GLU A 346 21.75 -2.06 -32.14
CA GLU A 346 22.40 -0.86 -31.60
C GLU A 346 22.45 -0.91 -30.05
N ASP A 347 22.92 -2.03 -29.48
CA ASP A 347 22.71 -2.37 -28.06
C ASP A 347 23.37 -1.38 -27.07
N ASP A 348 24.55 -0.87 -27.42
CA ASP A 348 25.24 0.17 -26.62
C ASP A 348 24.48 1.51 -26.67
N LEU A 349 23.83 1.83 -27.80
CA LEU A 349 23.02 3.04 -27.96
C LEU A 349 21.70 2.93 -27.20
N ARG A 350 21.04 1.75 -27.22
CA ARG A 350 19.86 1.47 -26.38
C ARG A 350 20.16 1.74 -24.91
N THR A 351 21.23 1.13 -24.41
CA THR A 351 21.64 1.29 -23.01
C THR A 351 21.93 2.75 -22.69
N ALA A 352 22.61 3.47 -23.58
CA ALA A 352 22.89 4.90 -23.42
C ALA A 352 21.63 5.78 -23.43
N CYS A 353 20.62 5.49 -24.26
CA CYS A 353 19.34 6.21 -24.25
C CYS A 353 18.54 5.95 -22.96
N CYS A 354 18.45 4.69 -22.51
CA CYS A 354 17.83 4.35 -21.22
C CYS A 354 18.55 5.04 -20.05
N TYR A 355 19.89 5.03 -20.04
CA TYR A 355 20.68 5.68 -18.99
C TYR A 355 20.53 7.21 -19.03
N ALA A 356 20.47 7.84 -20.20
CA ALA A 356 20.26 9.27 -20.33
C ALA A 356 18.93 9.74 -19.71
N PHE A 357 17.85 8.97 -19.91
CA PHE A 357 16.53 9.26 -19.34
C PHE A 357 16.47 8.91 -17.83
N ALA A 358 17.03 7.76 -17.42
CA ALA A 358 17.17 7.41 -16.01
C ALA A 358 17.98 8.45 -15.21
N ASP A 359 19.07 8.97 -15.79
CA ASP A 359 19.90 10.03 -15.21
C ASP A 359 19.20 11.40 -15.22
N TYR A 360 18.25 11.64 -16.11
CA TYR A 360 17.41 12.84 -16.07
C TYR A 360 16.42 12.77 -14.91
N LEU A 361 15.68 11.66 -14.80
CA LEU A 361 14.74 11.42 -13.70
C LEU A 361 15.45 11.39 -12.34
N TYR A 362 16.56 10.66 -12.22
CA TYR A 362 17.35 10.58 -10.99
C TYR A 362 17.89 11.96 -10.57
N GLU A 363 18.45 12.76 -11.49
CA GLU A 363 18.96 14.09 -11.12
C GLU A 363 17.88 15.09 -10.71
N LEU A 364 16.62 14.90 -11.15
CA LEU A 364 15.45 15.65 -10.66
C LEU A 364 14.95 15.17 -9.29
N ALA A 365 15.06 13.87 -9.03
CA ALA A 365 14.42 13.20 -7.89
C ALA A 365 15.35 12.90 -6.71
N LYS A 366 16.68 12.79 -6.91
CA LYS A 366 17.67 12.30 -5.92
C LYS A 366 17.68 13.00 -4.56
N ASP A 367 17.31 14.28 -4.50
CA ASP A 367 17.22 15.04 -3.24
C ASP A 367 15.91 14.73 -2.47
N LYS A 368 15.00 13.95 -3.10
CA LYS A 368 13.75 13.38 -2.57
C LYS A 368 13.68 11.83 -2.64
N LEU A 369 14.66 11.13 -3.23
CA LEU A 369 14.72 9.65 -3.29
C LEU A 369 15.45 9.10 -2.06
N GLY A 370 14.95 8.03 -1.46
CA GLY A 370 15.46 7.49 -0.18
C GLY A 370 15.26 8.42 1.02
N THR A 371 14.74 9.62 0.81
CA THR A 371 14.10 10.43 1.85
C THR A 371 12.61 10.14 1.83
N GLU A 372 12.03 9.84 2.99
CA GLU A 372 10.59 10.06 3.17
C GLU A 372 10.27 11.55 2.94
N GLU A 373 8.99 11.86 2.65
CA GLU A 373 8.53 13.14 2.09
C GLU A 373 9.17 14.41 2.68
N GLU A 374 9.24 15.46 1.84
CA GLU A 374 9.77 16.82 2.07
C GLU A 374 9.54 17.38 3.49
N GLY A 375 10.34 16.87 4.44
CA GLY A 375 10.18 17.05 5.87
C GLY A 375 8.77 16.79 6.39
N ASN A 376 8.28 15.53 6.37
CA ASN A 376 7.08 15.11 7.13
C ASN A 376 7.10 15.80 8.52
N PRO A 377 6.17 16.74 8.80
CA PRO A 377 6.33 17.68 9.91
C PRO A 377 5.96 17.05 11.26
N TYR A 378 5.52 15.80 11.26
CA TYR A 378 5.07 15.06 12.43
C TYR A 378 6.12 14.05 12.92
N TYR A 379 6.77 13.31 12.01
CA TYR A 379 7.83 12.35 12.33
C TYR A 379 8.80 12.07 11.17
N THR A 380 9.85 11.30 11.43
CA THR A 380 10.78 10.73 10.43
C THR A 380 11.08 9.28 10.79
N VAL A 381 10.86 8.34 9.87
CA VAL A 381 11.19 6.92 10.09
C VAL A 381 12.70 6.73 10.07
N PHE A 382 13.21 5.83 10.92
CA PHE A 382 14.62 5.46 10.97
C PHE A 382 14.85 3.94 10.91
N SER A 383 13.78 3.13 11.01
CA SER A 383 13.82 1.68 10.77
C SER A 383 12.49 1.22 10.17
N SER A 384 12.55 0.32 9.19
CA SER A 384 11.41 -0.28 8.48
C SER A 384 11.72 -1.76 8.24
N GLU A 385 10.74 -2.63 8.49
CA GLU A 385 10.79 -4.07 8.20
C GLU A 385 9.51 -4.47 7.44
N ASP A 386 9.68 -5.01 6.24
CA ASP A 386 8.61 -5.37 5.31
C ASP A 386 8.52 -6.90 5.20
N SER A 387 7.31 -7.46 5.03
CA SER A 387 7.09 -8.93 5.01
C SER A 387 5.81 -9.33 4.27
N THR A 388 5.86 -10.40 3.47
CA THR A 388 4.68 -10.91 2.74
C THR A 388 3.98 -12.02 3.54
N LEU A 389 2.93 -11.65 4.28
CA LEU A 389 2.24 -12.59 5.18
C LEU A 389 1.41 -13.63 4.41
N ALA A 390 0.89 -13.26 3.25
CA ALA A 390 0.28 -14.11 2.23
C ALA A 390 0.21 -13.31 0.91
N PRO A 391 0.01 -13.95 -0.25
CA PRO A 391 -0.14 -13.22 -1.52
C PRO A 391 -1.22 -12.14 -1.45
N GLY A 392 -0.83 -10.86 -1.63
CA GLY A 392 -1.72 -9.71 -1.53
C GLY A 392 -1.99 -9.23 -0.10
N VAL A 393 -1.19 -9.63 0.89
CA VAL A 393 -1.27 -9.18 2.28
C VAL A 393 0.13 -8.87 2.79
N GLU A 394 0.55 -7.62 2.56
CA GLU A 394 1.88 -7.13 2.94
C GLU A 394 1.84 -6.50 4.33
N GLN A 395 2.86 -6.77 5.15
CA GLN A 395 3.10 -6.15 6.45
C GLN A 395 4.26 -5.17 6.33
N ASN A 396 4.14 -4.01 6.99
CA ASN A 396 5.25 -3.08 7.20
C ASN A 396 5.28 -2.66 8.69
N ILE A 397 6.43 -2.81 9.34
CA ILE A 397 6.68 -2.40 10.74
C ILE A 397 7.69 -1.26 10.72
N LYS A 398 7.33 -0.10 11.30
CA LYS A 398 8.14 1.11 11.27
C LYS A 398 8.38 1.72 12.65
N TYR A 399 9.60 2.21 12.83
CA TYR A 399 10.07 2.96 13.98
C TYR A 399 10.43 4.38 13.53
N ALA A 400 9.81 5.39 14.13
CA ALA A 400 10.00 6.79 13.76
C ALA A 400 10.21 7.70 14.97
N LEU A 401 10.95 8.79 14.78
CA LEU A 401 11.07 9.88 15.75
C LEU A 401 10.10 11.00 15.39
N THR A 402 9.25 11.39 16.33
CA THR A 402 8.37 12.57 16.21
C THR A 402 9.15 13.87 16.24
N ALA A 403 8.54 14.98 15.80
CA ALA A 403 9.15 16.31 15.79
C ALA A 403 9.54 16.89 17.18
N ASP A 404 9.17 16.21 18.28
CA ASP A 404 9.65 16.47 19.66
C ASP A 404 10.60 15.37 20.18
N GLU A 405 11.28 14.68 19.26
CA GLU A 405 12.35 13.69 19.51
C GLU A 405 11.89 12.45 20.32
N LYS A 406 10.65 11.97 20.09
CA LYS A 406 10.12 10.75 20.73
C LYS A 406 9.89 9.62 19.75
N GLN A 407 10.23 8.40 20.15
CA GLN A 407 9.95 7.20 19.36
C GLN A 407 8.44 6.90 19.32
N ILE A 408 7.94 6.61 18.12
CA ILE A 408 6.69 5.89 17.86
C ILE A 408 7.00 4.60 17.10
N VAL A 409 6.25 3.54 17.37
CA VAL A 409 6.35 2.25 16.69
C VAL A 409 4.97 1.87 16.17
N TYR A 410 4.88 1.57 14.88
CA TYR A 410 3.63 1.24 14.22
C TYR A 410 3.78 0.08 13.21
N TYR A 411 2.65 -0.59 12.98
CA TYR A 411 2.52 -1.82 12.24
C TYR A 411 1.35 -1.61 11.27
N THR A 412 1.58 -1.79 9.98
CA THR A 412 0.54 -1.72 8.96
C THR A 412 0.33 -3.09 8.31
N ALA A 413 -0.85 -3.32 7.77
CA ALA A 413 -1.13 -4.40 6.83
C ALA A 413 -1.86 -3.81 5.63
N THR A 414 -1.28 -3.93 4.44
CA THR A 414 -1.87 -3.50 3.17
C THR A 414 -2.49 -4.70 2.49
N VAL A 415 -3.81 -4.68 2.35
CA VAL A 415 -4.62 -5.84 1.96
C VAL A 415 -5.23 -5.60 0.57
N ASP A 416 -4.78 -6.38 -0.41
CA ASP A 416 -5.34 -6.41 -1.75
C ASP A 416 -6.61 -7.27 -1.79
N ILE A 417 -7.75 -6.58 -1.59
CA ILE A 417 -9.09 -7.17 -1.66
C ILE A 417 -9.64 -7.28 -3.09
N SER A 418 -8.86 -6.97 -4.13
CA SER A 418 -9.26 -7.26 -5.53
C SER A 418 -9.13 -8.76 -5.86
N ARG A 419 -8.32 -9.48 -5.09
CA ARG A 419 -8.11 -10.93 -5.18
C ARG A 419 -9.32 -11.71 -4.68
N ASP A 420 -9.69 -12.78 -5.38
CA ASP A 420 -10.75 -13.70 -4.96
C ASP A 420 -10.33 -14.60 -3.77
N ASP A 421 -9.03 -14.75 -3.54
CA ASP A 421 -8.46 -15.53 -2.44
C ASP A 421 -8.10 -14.71 -1.18
N VAL A 422 -8.44 -13.42 -1.12
CA VAL A 422 -8.29 -12.55 0.06
C VAL A 422 -9.65 -12.01 0.52
N SER A 423 -9.87 -11.87 1.83
CA SER A 423 -11.10 -11.29 2.37
C SER A 423 -10.91 -10.70 3.77
N ILE A 424 -11.58 -9.58 4.03
CA ILE A 424 -11.67 -8.96 5.36
C ILE A 424 -13.04 -9.26 5.96
N TYR A 425 -13.05 -9.75 7.20
CA TYR A 425 -14.24 -10.08 7.98
C TYR A 425 -14.36 -9.17 9.19
N ALA A 426 -15.59 -8.79 9.54
CA ALA A 426 -15.90 -8.32 10.88
C ALA A 426 -16.02 -9.54 11.80
N ASN A 427 -15.44 -9.47 12.99
CA ASN A 427 -15.40 -10.58 13.93
C ASN A 427 -15.76 -10.11 15.35
N TYR A 428 -16.35 -11.02 16.13
CA TYR A 428 -16.89 -10.72 17.46
C TYR A 428 -16.95 -11.99 18.31
N LYS A 429 -16.34 -11.95 19.50
CA LYS A 429 -16.44 -13.02 20.52
C LYS A 429 -16.14 -14.42 19.94
N ASP A 430 -17.06 -15.39 20.08
CA ASP A 430 -16.89 -16.76 19.56
C ASP A 430 -17.24 -16.85 18.05
N ASN A 431 -16.86 -15.81 17.29
CA ASN A 431 -17.42 -15.48 15.98
C ASN A 431 -18.98 -15.49 15.98
N ASP A 432 -19.60 -14.87 16.98
CA ASP A 432 -21.06 -14.72 17.09
C ASP A 432 -21.44 -13.46 17.88
N GLY A 433 -22.11 -12.52 17.21
CA GLY A 433 -22.62 -11.27 17.78
C GLY A 433 -23.94 -11.39 18.52
N SER A 434 -24.57 -12.58 18.59
CA SER A 434 -25.92 -12.75 19.16
C SER A 434 -26.03 -12.43 20.66
N SER A 435 -24.90 -12.42 21.37
CA SER A 435 -24.84 -12.16 22.81
C SER A 435 -23.59 -11.36 23.18
N TRP A 436 -23.81 -10.19 23.79
CA TRP A 436 -22.71 -9.27 24.13
C TRP A 436 -21.71 -9.86 25.13
N GLY A 437 -20.43 -9.66 24.86
CA GLY A 437 -19.29 -10.04 25.68
C GLY A 437 -17.99 -9.44 25.16
N MET A 438 -16.86 -9.80 25.77
CA MET A 438 -15.54 -9.32 25.33
C MET A 438 -14.57 -10.50 25.27
N GLN A 439 -13.69 -10.51 24.25
CA GLN A 439 -12.77 -11.59 23.94
C GLN A 439 -11.54 -11.00 23.23
N ARG A 440 -10.36 -11.60 23.43
CA ARG A 440 -9.11 -11.15 22.79
C ARG A 440 -9.21 -11.26 21.26
N VAL A 441 -8.49 -10.44 20.51
CA VAL A 441 -8.45 -10.53 19.04
C VAL A 441 -7.96 -11.92 18.62
N THR A 442 -6.91 -12.43 19.26
CA THR A 442 -6.42 -13.81 19.07
C THR A 442 -7.47 -14.87 19.36
N ASP A 443 -8.19 -14.78 20.50
CA ASP A 443 -9.27 -15.69 20.87
C ASP A 443 -10.47 -15.62 19.89
N GLN A 444 -10.77 -14.42 19.34
CA GLN A 444 -11.82 -14.23 18.33
C GLN A 444 -11.43 -14.84 16.97
N ILE A 445 -10.17 -14.69 16.56
CA ILE A 445 -9.59 -15.32 15.37
C ILE A 445 -9.61 -16.85 15.53
N ALA A 446 -9.20 -17.38 16.68
CA ALA A 446 -9.21 -18.81 16.95
C ALA A 446 -10.63 -19.40 16.89
N ALA A 447 -11.65 -18.68 17.39
CA ALA A 447 -13.04 -19.08 17.26
C ALA A 447 -13.52 -19.09 15.80
N ALA A 448 -13.13 -18.11 14.98
CA ALA A 448 -13.42 -18.12 13.55
C ALA A 448 -12.71 -19.29 12.83
N LYS A 449 -11.39 -19.47 13.03
CA LYS A 449 -10.61 -20.60 12.48
C LYS A 449 -11.28 -21.94 12.81
N ALA A 450 -11.73 -22.14 14.05
CA ALA A 450 -12.45 -23.35 14.45
C ALA A 450 -13.83 -23.54 13.78
N LYS A 451 -14.51 -22.46 13.38
CA LYS A 451 -15.86 -22.46 12.79
C LYS A 451 -15.85 -22.73 11.28
N TYR A 452 -14.85 -22.21 10.57
CA TYR A 452 -14.75 -22.29 9.10
C TYR A 452 -13.82 -23.41 8.59
N SER A 453 -12.93 -23.97 9.42
CA SER A 453 -11.92 -24.96 8.96
C SER A 453 -12.34 -26.43 8.98
N ASP A 454 -13.52 -26.78 9.51
CA ASP A 454 -14.01 -28.18 9.57
C ASP A 454 -14.70 -28.59 8.24
N PRO A 455 -14.17 -29.53 7.44
CA PRO A 455 -14.78 -29.93 6.16
C PRO A 455 -16.12 -30.68 6.28
N SER A 456 -16.62 -30.92 7.49
CA SER A 456 -17.96 -31.44 7.77
C SER A 456 -18.97 -30.37 8.20
N SER A 457 -18.52 -29.12 8.37
CA SER A 457 -19.35 -27.95 8.66
C SER A 457 -20.13 -27.50 7.42
N ASP A 458 -21.37 -27.04 7.62
CA ASP A 458 -22.13 -26.30 6.59
C ASP A 458 -21.58 -24.89 6.34
N ARG A 459 -20.61 -24.47 7.15
CA ARG A 459 -19.86 -23.22 7.05
C ARG A 459 -18.38 -23.44 6.71
N TYR A 460 -18.03 -24.58 6.11
CA TYR A 460 -16.66 -24.84 5.68
C TYR A 460 -16.21 -23.83 4.60
N ILE A 461 -14.98 -23.32 4.74
CA ILE A 461 -14.27 -22.55 3.72
C ILE A 461 -12.92 -23.24 3.47
N GLU A 462 -12.65 -23.58 2.21
CA GLU A 462 -11.39 -24.25 1.84
C GLU A 462 -10.19 -23.32 2.08
N ASN A 463 -9.09 -23.88 2.60
CA ASN A 463 -7.86 -23.16 2.97
C ASN A 463 -8.02 -21.95 3.93
N PHE A 464 -9.12 -21.84 4.68
CA PHE A 464 -9.40 -20.69 5.57
C PHE A 464 -8.24 -20.37 6.53
N THR A 465 -7.45 -19.36 6.18
CA THR A 465 -6.22 -19.00 6.87
C THR A 465 -6.28 -17.53 7.28
N PRO A 466 -6.66 -17.22 8.55
CA PRO A 466 -6.46 -15.89 9.11
C PRO A 466 -4.97 -15.51 9.05
N VAL A 467 -4.67 -14.32 8.54
CA VAL A 467 -3.28 -13.83 8.36
C VAL A 467 -3.00 -12.56 9.15
N VAL A 468 -3.98 -11.68 9.34
CA VAL A 468 -3.90 -10.47 10.18
C VAL A 468 -5.22 -10.28 10.92
N GLY A 469 -5.20 -9.68 12.11
CA GLY A 469 -6.37 -9.09 12.72
C GLY A 469 -6.05 -8.00 13.73
N VAL A 470 -6.95 -7.02 13.81
CA VAL A 470 -6.85 -5.85 14.70
C VAL A 470 -8.14 -5.65 15.47
N ASN A 471 -8.09 -4.99 16.63
CA ASN A 471 -9.33 -4.61 17.33
C ASN A 471 -10.09 -3.52 16.54
N ALA A 472 -11.41 -3.46 16.70
CA ALA A 472 -12.26 -2.57 15.90
C ALA A 472 -13.07 -1.57 16.74
N ASP A 473 -14.37 -1.78 16.91
CA ASP A 473 -15.30 -0.75 17.41
C ASP A 473 -15.08 -0.41 18.90
N PHE A 474 -15.39 0.83 19.25
CA PHE A 474 -15.50 1.29 20.63
C PHE A 474 -16.65 0.58 21.34
N TYR A 475 -16.55 0.33 22.66
CA TYR A 475 -17.52 -0.51 23.34
C TYR A 475 -17.81 -0.14 24.79
N ASN A 476 -18.99 -0.56 25.26
CA ASN A 476 -19.33 -0.51 26.66
C ASN A 476 -18.58 -1.62 27.42
N MET A 477 -17.46 -1.27 28.07
CA MET A 477 -16.62 -2.18 28.86
C MET A 477 -17.35 -2.92 30.01
N THR A 478 -18.62 -2.61 30.30
CA THR A 478 -19.43 -3.36 31.29
C THR A 478 -20.03 -4.65 30.71
N ASN A 479 -20.27 -4.70 29.40
CA ASN A 479 -20.96 -5.82 28.75
C ASN A 479 -20.43 -6.17 27.34
N GLY A 480 -19.48 -5.42 26.79
CA GLY A 480 -18.89 -5.67 25.48
C GLY A 480 -19.76 -5.32 24.27
N ARG A 481 -20.91 -4.65 24.47
CA ARG A 481 -21.72 -4.20 23.33
C ARG A 481 -20.94 -3.15 22.50
N PRO A 482 -20.87 -3.29 21.16
CA PRO A 482 -20.34 -2.26 20.26
C PRO A 482 -21.09 -0.93 20.39
N SER A 483 -20.46 0.17 20.00
CA SER A 483 -21.02 1.53 20.08
C SER A 483 -21.56 1.96 18.72
N GLY A 484 -20.71 1.84 17.68
CA GLY A 484 -21.10 1.96 16.28
C GLY A 484 -21.64 0.65 15.72
N VAL A 485 -21.51 0.48 14.41
CA VAL A 485 -22.10 -0.67 13.70
C VAL A 485 -21.36 -1.99 13.98
N LEU A 486 -22.10 -3.09 13.97
CA LEU A 486 -21.57 -4.44 13.79
C LEU A 486 -22.47 -5.21 12.81
N VAL A 487 -21.95 -5.46 11.61
CA VAL A 487 -22.51 -6.41 10.63
C VAL A 487 -21.47 -7.50 10.38
N MET A 488 -21.86 -8.77 10.42
CA MET A 488 -21.02 -9.90 10.00
C MET A 488 -21.85 -10.79 9.06
N GLU A 489 -21.28 -11.27 7.95
CA GLU A 489 -21.97 -12.09 6.93
C GLU A 489 -23.29 -11.49 6.39
N GLY A 490 -23.43 -10.16 6.41
CA GLY A 490 -24.64 -9.43 6.03
C GLY A 490 -25.75 -9.41 7.10
N VAL A 491 -25.46 -9.87 8.32
CA VAL A 491 -26.37 -9.84 9.48
C VAL A 491 -26.02 -8.67 10.39
N GLU A 492 -26.93 -7.68 10.50
CA GLU A 492 -26.81 -6.59 11.48
C GLU A 492 -27.03 -7.12 12.90
N TYR A 493 -25.98 -7.09 13.72
CA TYR A 493 -26.06 -7.36 15.16
C TYR A 493 -26.23 -6.07 15.96
N ASN A 494 -25.57 -4.99 15.53
CA ASN A 494 -25.73 -3.64 16.09
C ASN A 494 -25.80 -2.63 14.94
N GLY A 495 -26.92 -1.91 14.78
CA GLY A 495 -27.04 -0.84 13.79
C GLY A 495 -26.21 0.40 14.15
N VAL A 496 -25.96 1.27 13.15
CA VAL A 496 -25.13 2.47 13.31
C VAL A 496 -25.62 3.42 14.40
N GLY A 497 -24.69 4.01 15.15
CA GLY A 497 -24.94 5.02 16.17
C GLY A 497 -24.76 6.45 15.64
N SER A 498 -23.85 7.19 16.26
CA SER A 498 -23.33 8.49 15.77
C SER A 498 -21.91 8.39 15.19
N GLU A 499 -21.29 7.22 15.33
CA GLU A 499 -20.00 6.78 14.83
C GLU A 499 -19.99 6.67 13.30
N ASN A 500 -18.83 6.90 12.68
CA ASN A 500 -18.59 6.48 11.31
C ASN A 500 -18.39 4.95 11.28
N PHE A 501 -18.19 4.36 10.11
CA PHE A 501 -17.92 2.93 9.97
C PHE A 501 -16.97 2.62 8.83
N PHE A 502 -16.27 1.50 8.95
CA PHE A 502 -15.65 0.78 7.84
C PHE A 502 -16.55 -0.41 7.47
N ALA A 503 -16.67 -0.71 6.19
CA ALA A 503 -17.42 -1.86 5.70
C ALA A 503 -16.81 -2.49 4.44
N ILE A 504 -17.08 -3.78 4.27
CA ILE A 504 -16.96 -4.51 3.00
C ILE A 504 -18.39 -4.74 2.47
N LEU A 505 -18.63 -4.42 1.21
CA LEU A 505 -19.90 -4.66 0.51
C LEU A 505 -19.99 -6.11 -0.03
N LYS A 506 -21.18 -6.51 -0.45
CA LYS A 506 -21.46 -7.88 -0.96
C LYS A 506 -20.81 -8.19 -2.32
N ASP A 507 -20.36 -7.16 -3.04
CA ASP A 507 -19.57 -7.24 -4.26
C ASP A 507 -18.04 -7.28 -3.99
N GLY A 508 -17.61 -7.08 -2.74
CA GLY A 508 -16.21 -7.01 -2.33
C GLY A 508 -15.71 -5.59 -2.03
N THR A 509 -16.39 -4.55 -2.49
CA THR A 509 -15.94 -3.15 -2.38
C THR A 509 -15.76 -2.73 -0.92
N ALA A 510 -14.58 -2.18 -0.57
CA ALA A 510 -14.40 -1.51 0.72
C ALA A 510 -15.01 -0.11 0.71
N MET A 511 -15.60 0.31 1.82
CA MET A 511 -16.07 1.67 2.01
C MET A 511 -15.84 2.16 3.45
N ILE A 512 -15.66 3.48 3.59
CA ILE A 512 -15.70 4.19 4.86
C ILE A 512 -16.86 5.20 4.78
N GLY A 513 -17.80 5.13 5.72
CA GLY A 513 -19.07 5.88 5.65
C GLY A 513 -19.45 6.56 6.96
N SER A 514 -20.27 7.61 6.84
CA SER A 514 -20.92 8.30 7.96
C SER A 514 -22.27 7.67 8.33
N PRO A 515 -22.88 8.01 9.48
CA PRO A 515 -24.24 7.58 9.83
C PRO A 515 -25.30 7.84 8.74
N SER A 516 -25.09 8.85 7.89
CA SER A 516 -25.94 9.17 6.73
C SER A 516 -25.88 8.07 5.66
N ASP A 517 -24.68 7.57 5.38
CA ASP A 517 -24.37 6.67 4.27
C ASP A 517 -24.81 5.25 4.59
N TYR A 518 -24.76 4.85 5.87
CA TYR A 518 -25.28 3.56 6.33
C TYR A 518 -26.74 3.33 5.88
N ALA A 519 -27.57 4.37 5.89
CA ALA A 519 -28.97 4.26 5.47
C ALA A 519 -29.15 3.92 3.98
N ALA A 520 -28.16 4.22 3.13
CA ALA A 520 -28.13 3.87 1.71
C ALA A 520 -27.47 2.51 1.44
N TYR A 521 -26.42 2.17 2.20
CA TYR A 521 -25.60 0.98 1.94
C TYR A 521 -25.92 -0.25 2.82
N LYS A 522 -26.68 -0.13 3.92
CA LYS A 522 -26.95 -1.25 4.87
C LYS A 522 -27.41 -2.58 4.23
N ASP A 523 -28.18 -2.54 3.14
CA ASP A 523 -28.70 -3.75 2.49
C ASP A 523 -27.65 -4.37 1.53
N GLN A 524 -26.59 -3.63 1.22
CA GLN A 524 -25.44 -4.01 0.39
C GLN A 524 -24.22 -4.42 1.23
N ILE A 525 -24.12 -3.96 2.49
CA ILE A 525 -23.03 -4.31 3.42
C ILE A 525 -23.00 -5.82 3.71
N LYS A 526 -21.80 -6.40 3.67
CA LYS A 526 -21.46 -7.78 4.07
C LYS A 526 -20.81 -7.79 5.45
N GLU A 527 -19.79 -6.97 5.66
CA GLU A 527 -19.04 -6.86 6.92
C GLU A 527 -18.98 -5.38 7.32
N ALA A 528 -19.15 -5.04 8.59
CA ALA A 528 -18.97 -3.65 9.05
C ALA A 528 -18.62 -3.54 10.54
N VAL A 529 -17.81 -2.54 10.86
CA VAL A 529 -17.41 -2.15 12.23
C VAL A 529 -17.49 -0.64 12.42
N GLY A 530 -17.90 -0.20 13.61
CA GLY A 530 -17.90 1.21 14.01
C GLY A 530 -16.49 1.81 14.16
N GLY A 531 -16.38 3.12 13.92
CA GLY A 531 -15.16 3.90 14.10
C GLY A 531 -15.45 5.38 14.36
N ALA A 532 -14.45 6.10 14.84
CA ALA A 532 -14.55 7.50 15.24
C ALA A 532 -14.31 8.46 14.06
N ASN A 533 -13.56 9.54 14.27
CA ASN A 533 -13.35 10.58 13.26
C ASN A 533 -12.64 10.05 12.00
N TYR A 534 -12.94 10.70 10.87
CA TYR A 534 -12.08 10.65 9.69
C TYR A 534 -10.71 11.22 10.05
N LEU A 535 -9.67 10.53 9.59
CA LEU A 535 -8.27 10.90 9.70
C LEU A 535 -7.79 11.50 8.38
N VAL A 536 -8.04 10.79 7.29
CA VAL A 536 -7.87 11.24 5.90
C VAL A 536 -9.22 11.15 5.21
N LYS A 537 -9.50 12.09 4.31
CA LYS A 537 -10.68 12.05 3.43
C LYS A 537 -10.38 12.79 2.13
N ASP A 538 -10.84 12.23 1.01
CA ASP A 538 -10.68 12.79 -0.34
C ASP A 538 -9.19 13.12 -0.68
N GLY A 539 -8.24 12.39 -0.06
CA GLY A 539 -6.80 12.62 -0.16
C GLY A 539 -6.19 13.63 0.84
N GLU A 540 -7.00 14.33 1.65
CA GLU A 540 -6.54 15.36 2.59
C GLU A 540 -6.69 14.93 4.06
N ILE A 541 -5.84 15.46 4.96
CA ILE A 541 -5.98 15.25 6.41
C ILE A 541 -7.28 15.93 6.91
N ALA A 542 -8.20 15.12 7.42
CA ALA A 542 -9.55 15.51 7.84
C ALA A 542 -9.64 15.91 9.33
N VAL A 543 -8.52 15.89 10.06
CA VAL A 543 -8.47 16.11 11.51
C VAL A 543 -8.54 17.60 11.86
N ALA A 544 -9.44 17.97 12.77
CA ALA A 544 -9.52 19.33 13.33
C ALA A 544 -8.77 19.43 14.67
N THR A 545 -7.88 20.42 14.79
CA THR A 545 -6.92 20.59 15.90
C THR A 545 -7.54 21.09 17.24
N THR A 546 -8.81 20.80 17.52
CA THR A 546 -9.59 21.48 18.59
C THR A 546 -10.08 20.61 19.74
N ASP A 547 -9.89 19.29 19.70
CA ASP A 547 -10.45 18.34 20.67
C ASP A 547 -9.38 17.62 21.51
N ASP A 548 -9.46 17.72 22.84
CA ASP A 548 -8.45 17.23 23.82
C ASP A 548 -8.14 15.72 23.73
N TYR A 549 -9.07 14.89 23.22
CA TYR A 549 -8.84 13.44 23.05
C TYR A 549 -7.89 13.13 21.87
N TYR A 550 -7.82 14.04 20.92
CA TYR A 550 -7.11 13.88 19.66
C TYR A 550 -5.74 14.58 19.65
N THR A 551 -5.53 15.57 20.53
CA THR A 551 -4.20 16.17 20.79
C THR A 551 -3.34 15.35 21.76
N SER A 552 -3.88 14.33 22.41
CA SER A 552 -3.12 13.45 23.33
C SER A 552 -2.62 12.19 22.63
N ARG A 553 -1.32 11.91 22.81
CA ARG A 553 -0.68 10.67 22.33
C ARG A 553 -1.14 9.46 23.14
N ALA A 554 -1.45 8.38 22.43
CA ALA A 554 -1.83 7.08 22.97
C ALA A 554 -1.54 5.98 21.95
N SER A 555 -1.67 4.71 22.33
CA SER A 555 -1.79 3.63 21.34
C SER A 555 -3.05 3.84 20.50
N ARG A 556 -2.99 3.56 19.19
CA ARG A 556 -4.06 3.84 18.22
C ARG A 556 -4.26 2.64 17.29
N THR A 557 -5.46 2.53 16.74
CA THR A 557 -5.83 1.54 15.73
C THR A 557 -6.61 2.27 14.65
N CYS A 558 -6.34 2.03 13.38
CA CYS A 558 -6.95 2.74 12.27
C CYS A 558 -7.26 1.78 11.12
N VAL A 559 -8.21 2.18 10.26
CA VAL A 559 -8.46 1.53 8.98
C VAL A 559 -8.62 2.58 7.90
N GLY A 560 -8.03 2.33 6.74
CA GLY A 560 -8.07 3.20 5.56
C GLY A 560 -8.20 2.42 4.27
N ILE A 561 -8.49 3.16 3.21
CA ILE A 561 -8.65 2.66 1.85
C ILE A 561 -7.72 3.50 0.99
N THR A 562 -6.79 2.83 0.28
CA THR A 562 -5.88 3.43 -0.69
C THR A 562 -6.64 3.99 -1.89
N ALA A 563 -5.96 4.78 -2.73
CA ALA A 563 -6.50 5.10 -4.05
C ALA A 563 -6.97 3.82 -4.77
N GLU A 564 -6.15 2.77 -4.73
CA GLU A 564 -6.34 1.48 -5.40
C GLU A 564 -7.39 0.55 -4.78
N GLY A 565 -8.22 1.03 -3.85
CA GLY A 565 -9.21 0.20 -3.15
C GLY A 565 -8.63 -0.82 -2.16
N LYS A 566 -7.32 -1.08 -2.16
CA LYS A 566 -6.61 -1.86 -1.14
C LYS A 566 -6.85 -1.26 0.23
N VAL A 567 -7.05 -2.11 1.24
CA VAL A 567 -7.37 -1.68 2.62
C VAL A 567 -6.11 -1.69 3.47
N VAL A 568 -5.83 -0.58 4.16
CA VAL A 568 -4.75 -0.49 5.14
C VAL A 568 -5.33 -0.64 6.53
N LEU A 569 -4.87 -1.64 7.28
CA LEU A 569 -5.06 -1.73 8.73
C LEU A 569 -3.79 -1.18 9.40
N MET A 570 -3.92 -0.27 10.35
CA MET A 570 -2.76 0.27 11.09
C MET A 570 -2.97 0.16 12.60
N VAL A 571 -1.91 -0.25 13.30
CA VAL A 571 -1.79 -0.24 14.76
C VAL A 571 -0.54 0.54 15.13
N LEU A 572 -0.63 1.36 16.17
CA LEU A 572 0.50 2.12 16.70
C LEU A 572 0.56 1.92 18.22
N ASP A 573 1.71 1.47 18.72
CA ASP A 573 1.96 1.26 20.15
C ASP A 573 2.14 2.59 20.89
N GLY A 574 2.01 2.61 22.21
CA GLY A 574 2.13 3.86 22.95
C GLY A 574 1.93 3.77 24.45
N ARG A 575 2.14 4.90 25.14
CA ARG A 575 2.19 5.01 26.62
C ARG A 575 3.31 4.20 27.27
N GLN A 576 4.38 3.94 26.52
CA GLN A 576 5.48 3.04 26.84
C GLN A 576 6.84 3.71 26.56
N GLU A 577 6.96 5.02 26.82
CA GLU A 577 8.23 5.73 26.65
C GLU A 577 9.34 5.06 27.47
N PRO A 578 10.54 4.80 26.92
CA PRO A 578 11.03 5.29 25.61
C PRO A 578 10.57 4.48 24.38
N PHE A 579 10.11 3.23 24.52
CA PHE A 579 9.79 2.35 23.38
C PHE A 579 8.72 2.91 22.43
N SER A 580 7.60 3.45 22.94
CA SER A 580 6.69 4.26 22.12
C SER A 580 5.89 5.26 22.96
N THR A 581 5.87 6.52 22.53
CA THR A 581 5.03 7.57 23.15
C THR A 581 3.54 7.38 22.81
N GLY A 582 3.23 6.92 21.60
CA GLY A 582 1.87 6.88 21.05
C GLY A 582 1.57 8.01 20.07
N GLY A 583 0.45 7.95 19.37
CA GLY A 583 0.06 8.90 18.33
C GLY A 583 -1.09 9.82 18.76
N SER A 584 -0.94 11.10 18.45
CA SER A 584 -2.04 12.06 18.31
C SER A 584 -2.83 11.78 17.02
N ALA A 585 -3.93 12.49 16.81
CA ALA A 585 -4.75 12.34 15.62
C ALA A 585 -4.08 12.86 14.35
N GLU A 586 -3.25 13.89 14.44
CA GLU A 586 -2.52 14.43 13.28
C GLU A 586 -1.43 13.45 12.84
N GLU A 587 -0.65 12.92 13.79
CA GLU A 587 0.39 11.92 13.52
C GLU A 587 -0.18 10.65 12.87
N ILE A 588 -1.31 10.10 13.38
CA ILE A 588 -1.93 8.93 12.74
C ILE A 588 -2.64 9.26 11.42
N ALA A 589 -3.10 10.50 11.21
CA ALA A 589 -3.64 10.90 9.91
C ALA A 589 -2.54 10.97 8.86
N GLN A 590 -1.36 11.49 9.22
CA GLN A 590 -0.17 11.45 8.37
C GLN A 590 0.26 9.99 8.10
N ILE A 591 0.33 9.11 9.10
CA ILE A 591 0.67 7.68 8.86
C ILE A 591 -0.28 7.01 7.87
N MET A 592 -1.59 7.29 7.93
CA MET A 592 -2.54 6.74 6.96
C MET A 592 -2.37 7.37 5.56
N LEU A 593 -2.00 8.65 5.47
CA LEU A 593 -1.73 9.35 4.20
C LEU A 593 -0.43 8.85 3.55
N ASP A 594 0.65 8.73 4.32
CA ASP A 594 1.93 8.12 3.91
C ASP A 594 1.75 6.67 3.42
N ALA A 595 0.80 5.93 4.03
CA ALA A 595 0.36 4.60 3.59
C ALA A 595 -0.63 4.65 2.39
N GLY A 596 -0.68 5.75 1.65
CA GLY A 596 -1.45 5.91 0.41
C GLY A 596 -2.98 5.97 0.58
N CYS A 597 -3.52 6.12 1.79
CA CYS A 597 -4.98 6.13 2.01
C CYS A 597 -5.62 7.43 1.53
N VAL A 598 -6.54 7.36 0.57
CA VAL A 598 -7.39 8.50 0.18
C VAL A 598 -8.54 8.73 1.16
N THR A 599 -8.87 7.75 2.00
CA THR A 599 -9.82 7.89 3.11
C THR A 599 -9.45 6.95 4.27
N ALA A 600 -9.49 7.43 5.50
CA ALA A 600 -9.19 6.64 6.71
C ALA A 600 -9.97 7.10 7.94
N ILE A 601 -10.21 6.20 8.90
CA ILE A 601 -10.86 6.47 10.21
C ILE A 601 -10.10 5.82 11.38
N ASN A 602 -10.20 6.43 12.55
CA ASN A 602 -9.67 5.91 13.82
C ASN A 602 -10.64 4.89 14.46
N LEU A 603 -10.15 3.70 14.81
CA LEU A 603 -10.84 2.64 15.57
C LEU A 603 -10.50 2.72 17.09
N ASP A 604 -10.95 1.78 17.93
CA ASP A 604 -10.65 1.82 19.38
C ASP A 604 -9.15 1.70 19.69
N GLY A 605 -8.71 2.33 20.78
CA GLY A 605 -7.30 2.58 21.08
C GLY A 605 -6.88 2.33 22.53
N GLY A 606 -5.69 2.84 22.88
CA GLY A 606 -5.05 2.56 24.16
C GLY A 606 -4.85 1.07 24.37
N GLY A 607 -5.19 0.54 25.55
CA GLY A 607 -4.99 -0.88 25.83
C GLY A 607 -5.90 -1.86 25.08
N SER A 608 -6.83 -1.38 24.25
CA SER A 608 -7.52 -2.24 23.27
C SER A 608 -6.64 -2.52 22.04
N THR A 609 -5.72 -1.61 21.72
CA THR A 609 -4.82 -1.64 20.55
C THR A 609 -4.04 -2.95 20.47
N THR A 610 -4.37 -3.75 19.47
CA THR A 610 -3.81 -5.08 19.23
C THR A 610 -3.60 -5.27 17.72
N TYR A 611 -2.38 -5.64 17.32
CA TYR A 611 -2.06 -6.19 16.00
C TYR A 611 -1.64 -7.63 16.20
N ALA A 612 -2.39 -8.56 15.60
CA ALA A 612 -2.07 -9.97 15.63
C ALA A 612 -1.93 -10.48 14.19
N ALA A 613 -0.86 -11.20 13.88
CA ALA A 613 -0.58 -11.66 12.53
C ALA A 613 0.10 -13.04 12.52
N LYS A 614 -0.01 -13.73 11.38
CA LYS A 614 0.77 -14.92 11.05
C LYS A 614 2.03 -14.42 10.36
N GLN A 615 3.13 -14.28 11.12
CA GLN A 615 4.39 -13.77 10.57
C GLN A 615 4.86 -14.61 9.38
N GLU A 616 5.66 -13.99 8.52
CA GLU A 616 6.23 -14.67 7.35
C GLU A 616 7.14 -15.82 7.81
N GLY A 617 6.98 -16.99 7.17
CA GLY A 617 7.61 -18.23 7.61
C GLY A 617 6.95 -18.90 8.83
N GLU A 618 5.85 -18.37 9.37
CA GLU A 618 5.05 -19.01 10.44
C GLU A 618 3.71 -19.59 9.93
N ASN A 619 2.97 -20.27 10.83
CA ASN A 619 1.73 -21.00 10.53
C ASN A 619 0.56 -20.70 11.50
N GLU A 620 0.78 -19.91 12.54
CA GLU A 620 -0.25 -19.53 13.52
C GLU A 620 -0.21 -18.02 13.78
N ILE A 621 -1.32 -17.45 14.25
CA ILE A 621 -1.38 -16.02 14.61
C ILE A 621 -0.90 -15.80 16.04
N SER A 622 -0.02 -14.83 16.22
CA SER A 622 0.39 -14.28 17.52
C SER A 622 0.19 -12.76 17.56
N VAL A 623 0.18 -12.16 18.76
CA VAL A 623 0.22 -10.69 18.91
C VAL A 623 1.65 -10.23 18.64
N VAL A 624 1.80 -9.29 17.70
CA VAL A 624 3.10 -8.76 17.25
C VAL A 624 3.43 -7.46 17.97
N ASN A 625 2.44 -6.60 18.21
CA ASN A 625 2.64 -5.33 18.90
C ASN A 625 2.85 -5.50 20.42
N ARG A 626 3.07 -4.38 21.12
CA ARG A 626 3.24 -4.31 22.58
C ARG A 626 2.02 -3.65 23.25
N PRO A 627 0.89 -4.36 23.48
CA PRO A 627 -0.33 -3.78 24.09
C PRO A 627 -0.09 -2.93 25.34
N SER A 628 -0.71 -1.74 25.41
CA SER A 628 -0.40 -0.74 26.47
C SER A 628 -0.71 -1.19 27.89
N ASP A 629 -1.58 -2.19 28.06
CA ASP A 629 -1.91 -2.77 29.36
C ASP A 629 -0.88 -3.82 29.84
N GLY A 630 0.14 -4.12 29.02
CA GLY A 630 1.15 -5.15 29.27
C GLY A 630 0.71 -6.57 28.90
N TYR A 631 -0.50 -6.72 28.34
CA TYR A 631 -1.08 -7.97 27.84
C TYR A 631 -2.24 -7.65 26.88
N GLU A 632 -2.58 -8.59 26.00
CA GLU A 632 -3.73 -8.45 25.11
C GLU A 632 -5.06 -8.38 25.90
N ARG A 633 -5.79 -7.28 25.71
CA ARG A 633 -7.08 -7.01 26.35
C ARG A 633 -8.21 -7.76 25.63
N SER A 634 -9.22 -8.18 26.38
CA SER A 634 -10.50 -8.63 25.81
C SER A 634 -11.27 -7.43 25.25
N VAL A 635 -11.47 -7.38 23.93
CA VAL A 635 -12.17 -6.29 23.21
C VAL A 635 -13.57 -6.73 22.75
N SER A 636 -14.32 -5.82 22.14
CA SER A 636 -15.66 -6.06 21.60
C SER A 636 -15.59 -6.76 20.24
N SER A 637 -15.37 -6.01 19.15
CA SER A 637 -15.15 -6.54 17.80
C SER A 637 -13.69 -6.43 17.36
N SER A 638 -13.38 -7.17 16.30
CA SER A 638 -12.12 -7.12 15.55
C SER A 638 -12.39 -7.09 14.04
N LEU A 639 -11.41 -6.61 13.27
CA LEU A 639 -11.29 -6.90 11.84
C LEU A 639 -10.28 -8.03 11.67
N MET A 640 -10.57 -8.96 10.77
CA MET A 640 -9.73 -10.13 10.50
C MET A 640 -9.56 -10.31 8.99
N VAL A 641 -8.30 -10.26 8.54
CA VAL A 641 -7.89 -10.59 7.18
C VAL A 641 -7.68 -12.09 7.08
N VAL A 642 -8.28 -12.70 6.07
CA VAL A 642 -8.20 -14.13 5.77
C VAL A 642 -7.70 -14.28 4.34
N SER A 643 -6.76 -15.18 4.13
CA SER A 643 -6.46 -15.73 2.83
C SER A 643 -7.06 -17.13 2.70
N THR A 644 -7.50 -17.48 1.50
CA THR A 644 -7.84 -18.84 1.05
C THR A 644 -6.89 -19.33 -0.05
N ALA A 645 -5.80 -18.57 -0.29
CA ALA A 645 -4.70 -18.98 -1.14
C ALA A 645 -4.19 -20.34 -0.68
N LYS A 646 -3.93 -21.23 -1.64
CA LYS A 646 -3.55 -22.61 -1.32
C LYS A 646 -2.15 -22.63 -0.68
N SER A 647 -2.10 -22.95 0.61
CA SER A 647 -0.86 -23.08 1.37
C SER A 647 0.13 -24.03 0.68
N SER A 648 1.38 -23.61 0.58
CA SER A 648 2.47 -24.38 -0.01
C SER A 648 3.52 -24.76 1.04
N THR A 649 4.28 -25.81 0.74
CA THR A 649 5.54 -26.13 1.43
C THR A 649 6.72 -26.12 0.46
N GLU A 650 6.52 -25.57 -0.74
CA GLU A 650 7.57 -25.32 -1.73
C GLU A 650 8.33 -24.07 -1.29
N PHE A 651 9.60 -24.26 -0.94
CA PHE A 651 10.53 -23.23 -0.50
C PHE A 651 10.71 -22.15 -1.58
N ASP A 652 10.68 -20.89 -1.15
CA ASP A 652 10.89 -19.71 -1.97
C ASP A 652 12.19 -19.00 -1.55
N HIS A 653 12.22 -18.47 -0.33
CA HIS A 653 13.36 -17.78 0.27
C HIS A 653 13.51 -18.12 1.77
N ALA A 654 14.56 -17.61 2.41
CA ALA A 654 14.85 -17.85 3.82
C ALA A 654 14.95 -16.55 4.64
N LEU A 655 14.35 -16.53 5.83
CA LEU A 655 14.52 -15.44 6.79
C LEU A 655 15.67 -15.75 7.77
N VAL A 656 16.35 -14.71 8.24
CA VAL A 656 17.38 -14.78 9.29
C VAL A 656 16.84 -14.14 10.55
N THR A 657 16.63 -14.94 11.60
CA THR A 657 15.99 -14.52 12.85
C THR A 657 17.02 -14.33 13.97
N THR A 658 16.95 -13.18 14.64
CA THR A 658 17.82 -12.75 15.75
C THR A 658 16.98 -12.15 16.89
N ASP A 659 17.52 -12.14 18.12
CA ASP A 659 16.85 -11.53 19.28
C ASP A 659 16.78 -9.99 19.18
N THR A 660 17.76 -9.38 18.52
CA THR A 660 17.83 -7.94 18.21
C THR A 660 18.60 -7.70 16.90
N ASP A 661 18.57 -6.47 16.40
CA ASP A 661 19.30 -6.04 15.19
C ASP A 661 20.60 -5.29 15.53
N TYR A 662 20.80 -4.96 16.81
CA TYR A 662 21.90 -4.16 17.33
C TYR A 662 22.62 -4.92 18.44
N MET A 663 23.94 -5.05 18.36
CA MET A 663 24.73 -5.71 19.41
C MET A 663 25.98 -4.91 19.77
N THR A 664 26.60 -5.17 20.93
CA THR A 664 27.88 -4.56 21.28
C THR A 664 29.08 -5.46 21.01
N VAL A 665 30.28 -4.87 20.95
CA VAL A 665 31.53 -5.63 20.79
C VAL A 665 31.73 -6.56 21.99
N GLY A 666 31.94 -7.85 21.74
CA GLY A 666 32.02 -8.90 22.75
C GLY A 666 30.66 -9.45 23.20
N ALA A 667 29.54 -8.88 22.77
CA ALA A 667 28.22 -9.47 22.96
C ALA A 667 28.06 -10.71 22.07
N SER A 668 27.08 -11.56 22.37
CA SER A 668 26.71 -12.69 21.50
C SER A 668 25.22 -13.00 21.60
N MET A 669 24.63 -13.37 20.47
CA MET A 669 23.23 -13.81 20.38
C MET A 669 23.09 -15.05 19.50
N SER A 670 21.95 -15.73 19.63
CA SER A 670 21.60 -16.81 18.73
C SER A 670 21.13 -16.23 17.39
N VAL A 671 21.50 -16.88 16.30
CA VAL A 671 20.96 -16.64 14.97
C VAL A 671 20.39 -17.95 14.44
N SER A 672 19.20 -17.89 13.88
CA SER A 672 18.56 -19.02 13.22
C SER A 672 18.06 -18.63 11.83
N ALA A 673 17.73 -19.64 11.03
CA ALA A 673 17.13 -19.46 9.73
C ALA A 673 15.79 -20.18 9.66
N LEU A 674 14.82 -19.56 9.00
CA LEU A 674 13.49 -20.14 8.71
C LEU A 674 13.30 -20.20 7.20
N GLY A 675 12.71 -21.29 6.70
CA GLY A 675 12.30 -21.36 5.30
C GLY A 675 10.91 -20.75 5.14
N VAL A 676 10.73 -19.95 4.08
CA VAL A 676 9.45 -19.38 3.67
C VAL A 676 9.01 -20.08 2.40
N SER A 677 7.72 -20.34 2.27
CA SER A 677 7.12 -20.87 1.05
C SER A 677 6.63 -19.76 0.12
N VAL A 678 6.33 -20.12 -1.13
CA VAL A 678 5.57 -19.30 -2.11
C VAL A 678 4.15 -18.87 -1.67
N SER A 679 3.81 -19.05 -0.38
CA SER A 679 2.54 -18.67 0.25
C SER A 679 2.74 -17.92 1.58
N GLY A 680 3.96 -17.45 1.88
CA GLY A 680 4.32 -16.74 3.13
C GLY A 680 4.30 -17.61 4.40
N SER A 681 3.97 -18.90 4.29
CA SER A 681 3.95 -19.86 5.41
C SER A 681 5.21 -20.72 5.46
N ALA A 682 5.47 -21.37 6.60
CA ALA A 682 6.71 -22.10 6.85
C ALA A 682 7.03 -23.18 5.81
N ALA A 683 8.29 -23.22 5.36
CA ALA A 683 8.87 -24.27 4.54
C ALA A 683 10.12 -24.89 5.20
N ASP A 684 10.47 -26.12 4.83
CA ASP A 684 11.77 -26.70 5.17
C ASP A 684 12.89 -25.96 4.40
N LEU A 685 14.00 -25.63 5.08
CA LEU A 685 15.19 -25.11 4.41
C LEU A 685 15.83 -26.18 3.49
N PRO A 686 16.40 -25.80 2.33
CA PRO A 686 17.09 -26.74 1.45
C PRO A 686 18.25 -27.49 2.12
N GLU A 687 18.41 -28.78 1.80
CA GLU A 687 19.52 -29.59 2.33
C GLU A 687 20.88 -29.02 1.89
N GLY A 688 21.67 -28.57 2.85
CA GLY A 688 22.97 -27.91 2.61
C GLY A 688 22.94 -26.38 2.62
N ALA A 689 21.85 -25.75 3.05
CA ALA A 689 21.84 -24.33 3.40
C ALA A 689 22.67 -24.07 4.67
N GLU A 690 23.57 -23.09 4.63
CA GLU A 690 24.48 -22.71 5.72
C GLU A 690 24.39 -21.21 6.02
N LEU A 691 24.36 -20.82 7.30
CA LEU A 691 24.43 -19.41 7.70
C LEU A 691 25.88 -18.90 7.60
N THR A 692 26.04 -17.68 7.09
CA THR A 692 27.35 -17.03 6.87
C THR A 692 27.32 -15.54 7.26
N VAL A 693 28.49 -14.92 7.41
CA VAL A 693 28.65 -13.48 7.66
C VAL A 693 29.46 -12.81 6.55
N SER A 694 29.14 -11.57 6.21
CA SER A 694 29.84 -10.80 5.17
C SER A 694 31.23 -10.30 5.59
N ASP A 695 31.47 -10.09 6.90
CA ASP A 695 32.72 -9.56 7.43
C ASP A 695 33.02 -10.09 8.85
N GLU A 696 34.00 -11.01 8.95
CA GLU A 696 34.48 -11.57 10.22
C GLU A 696 35.30 -10.57 11.06
N GLU A 697 35.76 -9.44 10.51
CA GLU A 697 36.39 -8.37 11.30
C GLU A 697 35.32 -7.52 12.05
N VAL A 698 34.06 -7.52 11.59
CA VAL A 698 32.92 -6.90 12.28
C VAL A 698 32.25 -7.88 13.25
N ALA A 699 31.90 -9.09 12.80
CA ALA A 699 31.34 -10.13 13.67
C ALA A 699 31.59 -11.55 13.15
N THR A 700 31.91 -12.49 14.05
CA THR A 700 32.09 -13.91 13.70
C THR A 700 30.85 -14.73 14.03
N LEU A 701 30.46 -15.64 13.14
CA LEU A 701 29.39 -16.61 13.37
C LEU A 701 29.97 -18.01 13.59
N ASN A 702 29.62 -18.68 14.68
CA ASN A 702 30.08 -20.05 15.00
C ASN A 702 28.92 -20.87 15.59
N ASP A 703 28.61 -22.04 15.03
CA ASP A 703 27.55 -22.95 15.50
C ASP A 703 26.17 -22.27 15.76
N GLY A 704 25.82 -21.26 14.93
CA GLY A 704 24.59 -20.48 15.08
C GLY A 704 24.65 -19.33 16.12
N ILE A 705 25.82 -19.07 16.71
CA ILE A 705 26.04 -17.93 17.62
C ILE A 705 26.84 -16.85 16.90
N LEU A 706 26.26 -15.65 16.80
CA LEU A 706 26.94 -14.46 16.29
C LEU A 706 27.60 -13.70 17.44
N THR A 707 28.87 -13.34 17.27
CA THR A 707 29.68 -12.61 18.27
C THR A 707 30.27 -11.34 17.64
N GLY A 708 29.99 -10.17 18.22
CA GLY A 708 30.50 -8.89 17.73
C GLY A 708 32.00 -8.71 18.02
N VAL A 709 32.77 -8.33 17.01
CA VAL A 709 34.26 -8.22 17.05
C VAL A 709 34.72 -6.76 16.98
N SER A 710 34.12 -5.95 16.11
CA SER A 710 34.40 -4.51 15.99
C SER A 710 33.15 -3.74 15.56
N GLN A 711 33.14 -2.41 15.71
CA GLN A 711 31.96 -1.61 15.36
C GLN A 711 31.81 -1.48 13.84
N GLY A 712 30.61 -1.77 13.33
CA GLY A 712 30.31 -1.77 11.91
C GLY A 712 29.00 -2.50 11.59
N SER A 713 28.68 -2.55 10.30
CA SER A 713 27.54 -3.28 9.75
C SER A 713 28.00 -4.65 9.23
N VAL A 714 27.26 -5.72 9.54
CA VAL A 714 27.50 -7.07 9.00
C VAL A 714 26.21 -7.64 8.45
N THR A 715 26.27 -8.28 7.27
CA THR A 715 25.15 -9.02 6.71
C THR A 715 25.29 -10.49 7.08
N VAL A 716 24.28 -11.04 7.75
CA VAL A 716 24.15 -12.48 8.00
C VAL A 716 23.26 -13.07 6.90
N SER A 717 23.73 -14.11 6.20
CA SER A 717 23.07 -14.64 4.99
C SER A 717 22.92 -16.16 5.04
N VAL A 718 21.77 -16.67 4.60
CA VAL A 718 21.53 -18.11 4.36
C VAL A 718 22.03 -18.45 2.96
N MET A 719 23.14 -19.18 2.87
CA MET A 719 23.80 -19.50 1.60
C MET A 719 23.58 -20.96 1.21
N LEU A 720 23.32 -21.21 -0.07
CA LEU A 720 23.26 -22.55 -0.65
C LEU A 720 24.12 -22.60 -1.91
N ASN A 721 25.17 -23.43 -1.92
CA ASN A 721 26.10 -23.58 -3.07
C ASN A 721 26.75 -22.28 -3.62
N GLY A 722 26.66 -21.16 -2.88
CA GLY A 722 27.13 -19.83 -3.30
C GLY A 722 26.03 -18.84 -3.70
N GLU A 723 24.78 -19.28 -3.73
CA GLU A 723 23.57 -18.46 -3.89
C GLU A 723 23.07 -17.97 -2.52
N ASN A 724 22.62 -16.73 -2.43
CA ASN A 724 22.00 -16.18 -1.20
C ASN A 724 20.49 -16.43 -1.25
N LEU A 725 19.98 -17.18 -0.28
CA LEU A 725 18.56 -17.49 -0.14
C LEU A 725 17.80 -16.45 0.71
N GLY A 726 18.52 -15.53 1.37
CA GLY A 726 17.95 -14.46 2.17
C GLY A 726 18.87 -14.09 3.35
N SER A 727 18.75 -12.84 3.82
CA SER A 727 19.77 -12.24 4.68
C SER A 727 19.24 -11.09 5.53
N LYS A 728 19.78 -10.92 6.75
CA LYS A 728 19.50 -9.80 7.65
C LYS A 728 20.78 -9.02 7.97
N ILE A 729 20.68 -7.70 8.10
CA ILE A 729 21.79 -6.83 8.51
C ILE A 729 21.77 -6.67 10.03
N ILE A 730 22.93 -6.83 10.67
CA ILE A 730 23.14 -6.62 12.12
C ILE A 730 24.17 -5.50 12.31
N GLN A 731 23.88 -4.58 13.23
CA GLN A 731 24.75 -3.44 13.55
C GLN A 731 25.52 -3.68 14.85
N VAL A 732 26.85 -3.69 14.79
CA VAL A 732 27.71 -3.72 15.98
C VAL A 732 28.03 -2.29 16.40
N ILE A 733 27.44 -1.83 17.51
CA ILE A 733 27.38 -0.42 17.90
C ILE A 733 27.92 -0.16 19.32
N GLN A 734 27.80 1.09 19.79
CA GLN A 734 27.82 1.44 21.21
C GLN A 734 26.43 2.00 21.56
N PRO A 735 25.76 1.50 22.59
CA PRO A 735 24.44 1.97 22.99
C PRO A 735 24.49 3.40 23.53
N ASP A 736 23.36 4.09 23.43
CA ASP A 736 23.11 5.44 23.94
C ASP A 736 22.13 5.47 25.11
N GLY A 737 21.35 4.40 25.29
CA GLY A 737 20.42 4.22 26.41
C GLY A 737 20.70 2.97 27.25
N LEU A 738 20.31 3.04 28.52
CA LEU A 738 20.37 1.93 29.48
C LEU A 738 19.29 2.14 30.55
N GLY A 739 18.52 1.10 30.86
CA GLY A 739 17.48 1.15 31.90
C GLY A 739 17.15 -0.22 32.50
N PHE A 740 16.43 -0.21 33.62
CA PHE A 740 15.79 -1.40 34.17
C PHE A 740 14.32 -1.44 33.75
N THR A 741 13.85 -2.58 33.25
CA THR A 741 12.44 -2.78 32.86
C THR A 741 11.45 -2.83 34.03
N LYS A 742 11.93 -2.61 35.28
CA LYS A 742 11.17 -2.72 36.54
C LYS A 742 11.77 -1.76 37.59
N ASP A 743 10.92 -0.99 38.28
CA ASP A 743 11.31 -0.13 39.43
C ASP A 743 12.00 -0.91 40.58
N GLY A 744 11.74 -2.21 40.67
CA GLY A 744 12.32 -3.07 41.70
C GLY A 744 11.96 -4.55 41.58
N MET A 745 12.70 -5.37 42.31
CA MET A 745 12.55 -6.83 42.34
C MET A 745 12.82 -7.42 43.74
N ASN A 746 12.53 -8.70 43.91
CA ASN A 746 12.93 -9.47 45.09
C ASN A 746 14.05 -10.45 44.67
N ALA A 747 15.08 -10.58 45.49
CA ALA A 747 16.12 -11.60 45.39
C ALA A 747 16.10 -12.49 46.63
N VAL A 748 16.58 -13.73 46.51
CA VAL A 748 16.75 -14.64 47.66
C VAL A 748 18.24 -14.72 48.00
N TYR A 749 18.62 -14.54 49.27
CA TYR A 749 20.02 -14.64 49.68
C TYR A 749 20.67 -15.95 49.22
N GLY A 750 21.93 -15.87 48.77
CA GLY A 750 22.69 -17.00 48.23
C GLY A 750 22.18 -17.56 46.90
N SER A 751 21.11 -17.00 46.33
CA SER A 751 20.58 -17.36 45.01
C SER A 751 20.86 -16.23 44.03
N ALA A 752 21.45 -16.56 42.88
CA ALA A 752 21.61 -15.63 41.79
C ALA A 752 20.24 -15.28 41.18
N VAL A 753 20.01 -14.02 40.88
CA VAL A 753 18.85 -13.55 40.11
C VAL A 753 19.30 -12.55 39.05
N GLU A 754 18.74 -12.68 37.85
CA GLU A 754 19.10 -11.86 36.70
C GLU A 754 18.49 -10.46 36.81
N LEU A 755 19.34 -9.45 36.61
CA LEU A 755 18.95 -8.05 36.61
C LEU A 755 18.20 -7.73 35.31
N PRO A 756 16.98 -7.16 35.38
CA PRO A 756 16.09 -7.02 34.22
C PRO A 756 16.43 -5.76 33.42
N ILE A 757 17.64 -5.73 32.85
CA ILE A 757 18.27 -4.60 32.18
C ILE A 757 17.97 -4.62 30.68
N GLU A 758 17.73 -3.45 30.11
CA GLU A 758 17.55 -3.20 28.68
C GLU A 758 18.54 -2.10 28.27
N ALA A 759 19.37 -2.35 27.26
CA ALA A 759 20.24 -1.36 26.64
C ALA A 759 19.66 -0.99 25.27
N THR A 760 19.82 0.27 24.85
CA THR A 760 19.23 0.75 23.60
C THR A 760 20.20 1.59 22.75
N TYR A 761 19.91 1.64 21.45
CA TYR A 761 20.56 2.52 20.47
C TYR A 761 19.49 3.16 19.59
N ASN A 762 19.42 4.50 19.56
CA ASN A 762 18.29 5.27 19.02
C ASN A 762 16.91 4.75 19.51
N GLY A 763 16.83 4.25 20.76
CA GLY A 763 15.61 3.68 21.34
C GLY A 763 15.28 2.22 20.98
N ASN A 764 16.06 1.58 20.10
CA ASN A 764 15.92 0.17 19.72
C ASN A 764 16.68 -0.75 20.70
N PRO A 765 16.18 -1.95 21.04
CA PRO A 765 16.89 -2.89 21.92
C PRO A 765 18.25 -3.34 21.38
N VAL A 766 19.23 -3.51 22.28
CA VAL A 766 20.61 -3.91 21.98
C VAL A 766 21.01 -5.15 22.78
N THR A 767 21.49 -6.20 22.10
CA THR A 767 22.19 -7.31 22.75
C THR A 767 23.55 -6.82 23.28
N ILE A 768 23.62 -6.57 24.59
CA ILE A 768 24.77 -5.93 25.25
C ILE A 768 25.71 -6.94 25.95
N CYS A 769 27.02 -6.73 25.79
CA CYS A 769 28.05 -7.43 26.53
C CYS A 769 28.06 -7.01 28.01
N PRO A 770 28.15 -7.92 29.00
CA PRO A 770 28.20 -7.52 30.41
C PRO A 770 29.37 -6.60 30.78
N ASP A 771 30.51 -6.70 30.08
CA ASP A 771 31.67 -5.85 30.30
C ASP A 771 31.47 -4.39 29.81
N ASP A 772 30.39 -4.11 29.04
CA ASP A 772 29.97 -2.74 28.69
C ASP A 772 29.17 -2.07 29.82
N ILE A 773 28.82 -2.76 30.92
CA ILE A 773 28.11 -2.19 32.07
C ILE A 773 29.00 -2.14 33.32
N THR A 774 29.03 -0.98 33.96
CA THR A 774 29.53 -0.81 35.34
C THR A 774 28.36 -0.85 36.33
N PHE A 775 28.49 -1.65 37.39
CA PHE A 775 27.51 -1.75 38.47
C PHE A 775 28.01 -1.14 39.78
N GLU A 776 27.17 -0.35 40.45
CA GLU A 776 27.37 0.09 41.84
C GLU A 776 26.23 -0.40 42.73
N LEU A 777 26.58 -0.99 43.88
CA LEU A 777 25.61 -1.33 44.94
C LEU A 777 25.65 -0.25 46.03
N SER A 778 24.48 0.23 46.45
CA SER A 778 24.36 1.25 47.52
C SER A 778 24.95 0.81 48.87
N THR A 779 25.24 -0.47 49.05
CA THR A 779 26.32 -0.96 49.92
C THR A 779 26.90 -2.26 49.35
N ALA A 780 28.23 -2.34 49.29
CA ALA A 780 28.94 -3.55 48.84
C ALA A 780 28.75 -4.76 49.79
N ASP A 781 28.30 -4.55 51.03
CA ASP A 781 27.99 -5.64 51.95
C ASP A 781 26.80 -6.50 51.46
N ALA A 782 25.91 -5.93 50.65
CA ALA A 782 24.62 -6.52 50.28
C ALA A 782 24.72 -7.78 49.42
N GLY A 783 25.80 -7.95 48.65
CA GLY A 783 25.91 -9.02 47.67
C GLY A 783 26.99 -8.78 46.62
N THR A 784 26.93 -9.54 45.55
CA THR A 784 27.87 -9.51 44.41
C THR A 784 27.10 -9.54 43.10
N ILE A 785 27.69 -9.05 42.02
CA ILE A 785 27.16 -9.13 40.66
C ILE A 785 28.21 -9.82 39.79
N GLU A 786 27.80 -10.85 39.05
CA GLU A 786 28.62 -11.56 38.06
C GLU A 786 27.84 -11.60 36.73
N GLY A 787 28.37 -10.97 35.68
CA GLY A 787 27.59 -10.68 34.47
C GLY A 787 26.38 -9.79 34.81
N PHE A 788 25.18 -10.20 34.41
CA PHE A 788 23.92 -9.56 34.80
C PHE A 788 23.26 -10.21 36.04
N ALA A 789 23.91 -11.17 36.71
CA ALA A 789 23.31 -11.89 37.83
C ALA A 789 23.74 -11.32 39.20
N PHE A 790 22.78 -10.84 39.99
CA PHE A 790 22.98 -10.40 41.37
C PHE A 790 22.77 -11.55 42.37
N THR A 791 23.68 -11.72 43.32
CA THR A 791 23.57 -12.69 44.43
C THR A 791 23.70 -11.99 45.78
N GLY A 792 22.64 -12.06 46.60
CA GLY A 792 22.55 -11.42 47.92
C GLY A 792 23.29 -12.16 49.05
N ASN A 793 23.89 -11.42 49.98
CA ASN A 793 24.70 -11.93 51.09
C ASN A 793 23.92 -11.97 52.42
N GLU A 794 23.55 -13.16 52.91
CA GLU A 794 22.75 -13.33 54.14
C GLU A 794 23.48 -12.81 55.40
N GLU A 795 24.81 -12.99 55.49
CA GLU A 795 25.59 -12.61 56.67
C GLU A 795 25.66 -11.10 56.89
N SER A 796 25.35 -10.29 55.86
CA SER A 796 25.30 -8.83 55.93
C SER A 796 24.11 -8.29 56.73
N GLY A 797 22.99 -9.01 56.76
CA GLY A 797 21.70 -8.51 57.25
C GLY A 797 21.08 -7.37 56.43
N VAL A 798 21.59 -7.06 55.22
CA VAL A 798 21.08 -6.00 54.35
C VAL A 798 19.81 -6.47 53.62
N ARG A 799 18.67 -5.86 53.97
CA ARG A 799 17.33 -6.24 53.46
C ARG A 799 16.90 -5.54 52.18
N ASN A 800 17.57 -4.45 51.82
CA ASN A 800 17.27 -3.63 50.65
C ASN A 800 18.59 -3.05 50.15
N VAL A 801 18.81 -3.10 48.84
CA VAL A 801 19.94 -2.45 48.16
C VAL A 801 19.42 -1.75 46.90
N THR A 802 19.99 -0.60 46.55
CA THR A 802 19.83 -0.04 45.20
C THR A 802 21.02 -0.50 44.38
N VAL A 803 20.75 -1.09 43.21
CA VAL A 803 21.76 -1.31 42.17
C VAL A 803 21.64 -0.18 41.17
N THR A 804 22.76 0.47 40.88
CA THR A 804 22.90 1.42 39.78
C THR A 804 23.66 0.71 38.65
N ALA A 805 23.16 0.81 37.43
CA ALA A 805 23.85 0.37 36.22
C ALA A 805 24.27 1.60 35.41
N SER A 806 25.42 1.56 34.75
CA SER A 806 25.91 2.66 33.90
C SER A 806 26.73 2.10 32.74
N LEU A 807 26.66 2.70 31.55
CA LEU A 807 27.50 2.29 30.43
C LEU A 807 28.98 2.59 30.73
N ALA A 808 29.85 1.59 30.63
CA ALA A 808 31.27 1.70 30.97
C ALA A 808 32.03 2.73 30.10
N LYS A 809 31.50 3.05 28.92
CA LYS A 809 32.02 4.04 27.97
C LYS A 809 31.41 5.44 28.16
N ASP A 810 30.21 5.55 28.73
CA ASP A 810 29.58 6.81 29.14
C ASP A 810 28.77 6.64 30.43
N LEU A 811 29.39 7.01 31.56
CA LEU A 811 28.80 6.92 32.90
C LEU A 811 27.66 7.93 33.15
N SER A 812 27.30 8.78 32.19
CA SER A 812 26.09 9.60 32.27
C SER A 812 24.82 8.84 31.87
N VAL A 813 24.95 7.83 31.00
CA VAL A 813 23.87 6.89 30.66
C VAL A 813 23.77 5.86 31.78
N SER A 814 22.75 6.00 32.62
CA SER A 814 22.61 5.22 33.86
C SER A 814 21.18 5.18 34.39
N ASP A 815 20.84 4.10 35.10
CA ASP A 815 19.57 3.92 35.81
C ASP A 815 19.77 3.15 37.14
N ALA A 816 18.78 3.15 38.04
CA ALA A 816 18.91 2.61 39.39
C ALA A 816 17.63 1.92 39.93
N MET A 817 17.69 0.59 40.06
CA MET A 817 16.61 -0.28 40.55
C MET A 817 16.80 -0.69 42.01
N LYS A 818 15.69 -0.94 42.75
CA LYS A 818 15.72 -1.47 44.12
C LYS A 818 15.55 -2.99 44.18
N ILE A 819 16.42 -3.65 44.93
CA ILE A 819 16.33 -5.09 45.22
C ILE A 819 16.00 -5.29 46.70
N ALA A 820 14.93 -6.03 46.99
CA ALA A 820 14.59 -6.51 48.33
C ALA A 820 15.16 -7.91 48.59
N LEU A 821 15.58 -8.15 49.85
CA LEU A 821 16.34 -9.32 50.32
C LEU A 821 15.75 -9.89 51.64
#